data_AF-A0A6G1HN20-F1
#
_entry.id   AF-A0A6G1HN20-F1
#
_cell.length_a   1.000
_cell.length_b   1.000
_cell.length_c   1.000
_cell.angle_alpha   90.00
_cell.angle_beta   90.00
_cell.angle_gamma   90.00
#
_symmetry.space_group_name_H-M   'P 1'
#
loop_
_entity.id
_entity.type
_entity.pdbx_description
1 polymer ?
#
loop_
_entity_poly.entity_id
_entity_poly.type
_entity_poly.pdbx_seq_one_letter_code
_entity_poly.pdbx_strand_id
1 'polypeptide(L)'
;MRRLPALTFLIFATSTAAFGTVNEPLRIGQHCEHERLTRAALGCPPGRPFSDAVCFEDLSLMQIAGTSGPDGHIGRGFNGAVGAPDTLDPVPEGPHAHCDNADFFDHGAWGLDGKYPRSRAQATETLQACIDHLRTRMMEGLDAAEKIVDDHTRINEGDVDIRAAHCVFSFPDLQLHLFSRGKCSALEGLGRALHGVQDFWAHSNWGDRAVAPFGLDNPPGLNREDLPPFMDLRAENHIAEQVPHHLSTGCFGGLLTDGAIGQPGHPLEPGSLDCTGRVTHHTLNKDNGIIDPVTGATKDPGPNTPRSDLYGNFQAAVSGAILDTQRQWRHFREEIRRLYGSEKGNIIICALIRDNPASDCYGRRIAIVADREFGSNVVQTISYMHTPIESWILSELQGSSHDEGEFFPTNDTNSSAHATAEMTFSVLAGAGGNFDGGFDTGSAAHFVTASLDIGHFVSELVADANTPANKSAVILLTHAHPASLSEQIRHIWRAGDEHIRVHIGFILPSPPSPDPALDAQRLADLRTAILRTGGTYAALHNSSQVGSFLHAVVSRGLTGYDNGPDTATLLLPGLSIADYVSPGLEPRRLTFEAQALRNAVVSVAPLTEGLAIRVLLRHVRLNTVLREAMVGEGGNATFRGEVGITDVPREDSWFELEVEHRGGKGSGCFEVSLEMEG
;
A
#
# COMPACT_ATOMS: atom_id res chain seq x y z
N MET A 1 -16.70 54.44 52.06
CA MET A 1 -16.96 53.26 51.20
C MET A 1 -16.47 53.55 49.80
N ARG A 2 -15.30 53.03 49.41
CA ARG A 2 -14.83 52.99 48.01
C ARG A 2 -14.22 51.61 47.82
N ARG A 3 -14.83 50.82 46.93
CA ARG A 3 -14.38 49.47 46.56
C ARG A 3 -13.16 49.61 45.65
N LEU A 4 -12.08 48.89 45.98
CA LEU A 4 -10.97 48.62 45.05
C LEU A 4 -11.40 47.53 44.05
N PRO A 5 -10.94 47.58 42.79
CA PRO A 5 -11.22 46.53 41.82
C PRO A 5 -10.36 45.30 42.12
N ALA A 6 -10.97 44.12 42.02
CA ALA A 6 -10.28 42.84 42.04
C ALA A 6 -9.41 42.72 40.79
N LEU A 7 -8.12 42.46 40.99
CA LEU A 7 -7.17 42.15 39.93
C LEU A 7 -7.38 40.69 39.55
N THR A 8 -8.10 40.45 38.46
CA THR A 8 -8.24 39.11 37.86
C THR A 8 -6.90 38.76 37.20
N PHE A 9 -6.12 37.89 37.83
CA PHE A 9 -5.00 37.24 37.18
C PHE A 9 -5.55 36.25 36.15
N LEU A 10 -5.43 36.59 34.86
CA LEU A 10 -5.50 35.64 33.77
C LEU A 10 -4.27 34.75 33.85
N ILE A 11 -4.46 33.52 34.34
CA ILE A 11 -3.44 32.47 34.29
C ILE A 11 -3.40 31.99 32.84
N PHE A 12 -2.33 32.32 32.13
CA PHE A 12 -2.01 31.69 30.85
C PHE A 12 -1.39 30.32 31.16
N ALA A 13 -2.09 29.25 30.82
CA ALA A 13 -1.58 27.89 30.89
C ALA A 13 -0.53 27.67 29.80
N THR A 14 0.62 27.11 30.16
CA THR A 14 1.62 26.57 29.23
C THR A 14 1.47 25.05 29.22
N SER A 15 1.40 24.45 28.04
CA SER A 15 1.14 23.03 27.77
C SER A 15 2.36 22.36 27.12
N THR A 16 2.54 21.06 27.35
CA THR A 16 3.53 20.20 26.65
C THR A 16 2.80 18.96 26.17
N ALA A 17 2.98 18.58 24.90
CA ALA A 17 2.16 17.57 24.21
C ALA A 17 2.98 16.65 23.27
N ALA A 18 2.34 15.53 22.93
CA ALA A 18 2.70 14.43 22.00
C ALA A 18 3.04 14.89 20.55
N PHE A 19 3.43 13.98 19.62
CA PHE A 19 3.57 14.30 18.19
C PHE A 19 2.39 15.15 17.76
N GLY A 20 2.71 16.25 17.11
CA GLY A 20 1.77 17.34 17.03
C GLY A 20 0.88 17.28 15.83
N THR A 21 -0.39 17.53 16.06
CA THR A 21 -1.29 18.01 15.01
C THR A 21 -1.33 19.54 14.98
N VAL A 22 -0.97 20.22 16.09
CA VAL A 22 -1.04 21.67 16.21
C VAL A 22 0.31 22.33 15.96
N ASN A 23 0.35 23.41 15.17
CA ASN A 23 1.59 24.18 14.94
C ASN A 23 1.81 25.24 16.04
N GLU A 24 2.06 24.79 17.27
CA GLU A 24 2.27 25.67 18.43
C GLU A 24 3.46 25.22 19.30
N PRO A 25 4.68 25.43 18.81
CA PRO A 25 5.87 24.89 19.45
C PRO A 25 6.25 25.59 20.74
N LEU A 26 5.87 26.86 20.88
CA LEU A 26 6.22 27.68 22.04
C LEU A 26 5.29 27.45 23.23
N ARG A 27 4.06 26.95 23.00
CA ARG A 27 3.02 26.85 24.05
C ARG A 27 2.41 25.49 24.23
N ILE A 28 2.34 24.66 23.20
CA ILE A 28 1.79 23.29 23.26
C ILE A 28 2.91 22.28 23.06
N GLY A 29 4.02 22.70 22.48
CA GLY A 29 5.11 21.79 22.19
C GLY A 29 4.72 20.83 21.07
N GLN A 30 4.23 21.37 19.95
CA GLN A 30 3.87 20.62 18.76
C GLN A 30 4.25 21.41 17.50
N HIS A 31 4.71 20.72 16.45
CA HIS A 31 5.17 21.30 15.18
C HIS A 31 4.49 20.67 13.94
N CYS A 32 3.27 20.14 14.10
CA CYS A 32 2.53 19.44 13.05
C CYS A 32 3.32 18.23 12.49
N GLU A 33 3.97 17.48 13.37
CA GLU A 33 4.80 16.34 13.01
C GLU A 33 3.98 15.24 12.32
N HIS A 34 2.75 14.95 12.77
CA HIS A 34 1.87 13.99 12.10
C HIS A 34 1.59 14.36 10.66
N GLU A 35 1.29 15.63 10.39
CA GLU A 35 1.09 16.13 9.04
C GLU A 35 2.35 15.95 8.21
N ARG A 36 3.48 16.47 8.69
CA ARG A 36 4.74 16.50 7.91
C ARG A 36 5.25 15.09 7.62
N LEU A 37 5.14 14.20 8.60
CA LEU A 37 5.50 12.80 8.44
C LEU A 37 4.58 12.10 7.46
N THR A 38 3.26 12.29 7.58
CA THR A 38 2.29 11.70 6.65
C THR A 38 2.50 12.22 5.22
N ARG A 39 2.84 13.50 5.06
CA ARG A 39 3.22 14.09 3.75
C ARG A 39 4.50 13.47 3.20
N ALA A 40 5.54 13.30 4.01
CA ALA A 40 6.79 12.67 3.59
C ALA A 40 6.59 11.18 3.23
N ALA A 41 5.68 10.50 3.93
CA ALA A 41 5.41 9.09 3.72
C ALA A 41 4.53 8.82 2.49
N LEU A 42 3.48 9.63 2.30
CA LEU A 42 2.40 9.34 1.35
C LEU A 42 2.27 10.36 0.22
N GLY A 43 2.98 11.50 0.26
CA GLY A 43 2.89 12.51 -0.78
C GLY A 43 3.57 12.09 -2.09
N CYS A 44 2.99 12.51 -3.23
CA CYS A 44 3.61 12.22 -4.51
C CYS A 44 4.95 12.98 -4.68
N PRO A 45 6.00 12.32 -5.20
CA PRO A 45 7.29 12.98 -5.42
C PRO A 45 7.17 14.20 -6.35
N PRO A 46 7.98 15.25 -6.14
CA PRO A 46 8.00 16.41 -7.03
C PRO A 46 8.23 16.02 -8.49
N GLY A 47 7.46 16.61 -9.40
CA GLY A 47 7.57 16.35 -10.84
C GLY A 47 6.86 15.07 -11.31
N ARG A 48 6.13 14.38 -10.42
CA ARG A 48 5.24 13.28 -10.78
C ARG A 48 3.81 13.80 -10.93
N PRO A 49 3.26 13.92 -12.16
CA PRO A 49 1.98 14.59 -12.39
C PRO A 49 0.75 13.75 -11.98
N PHE A 50 0.94 12.47 -11.68
CA PHE A 50 -0.13 11.55 -11.30
C PHE A 50 0.42 10.52 -10.31
N SER A 51 -0.43 10.07 -9.39
CA SER A 51 -0.12 8.92 -8.54
C SER A 51 -0.16 7.58 -9.31
N ASP A 52 0.40 6.52 -8.74
CA ASP A 52 0.39 5.12 -9.19
C ASP A 52 -0.15 4.18 -8.09
N ALA A 53 -1.13 4.65 -7.30
CA ALA A 53 -1.65 3.98 -6.11
C ALA A 53 -0.68 3.89 -4.91
N VAL A 54 0.53 4.44 -4.99
CA VAL A 54 1.46 4.47 -3.84
C VAL A 54 1.37 5.78 -3.08
N CYS A 55 1.20 6.90 -3.79
CA CYS A 55 1.16 8.22 -3.20
C CYS A 55 -0.20 8.90 -3.35
N PHE A 56 -0.43 9.98 -2.63
CA PHE A 56 -1.65 10.77 -2.67
C PHE A 56 -1.36 12.08 -3.41
N GLU A 57 -2.30 12.47 -4.29
CA GLU A 57 -2.32 13.79 -4.91
C GLU A 57 -2.66 14.86 -3.88
N ASP A 58 -2.39 16.14 -4.19
CA ASP A 58 -2.29 17.21 -3.21
C ASP A 58 -3.56 17.38 -2.35
N LEU A 59 -4.76 17.38 -2.95
CA LEU A 59 -6.01 17.56 -2.19
C LEU A 59 -6.36 16.31 -1.37
N SER A 60 -6.09 15.12 -1.91
CA SER A 60 -6.30 13.84 -1.22
C SER A 60 -5.34 13.67 -0.06
N LEU A 61 -4.07 14.02 -0.26
CA LEU A 61 -3.03 14.05 0.77
C LEU A 61 -3.40 15.04 1.87
N MET A 62 -3.95 16.20 1.50
CA MET A 62 -4.44 17.19 2.46
C MET A 62 -5.55 16.63 3.36
N GLN A 63 -6.41 15.75 2.83
CA GLN A 63 -7.46 15.13 3.65
C GLN A 63 -6.85 14.22 4.72
N ILE A 64 -5.89 13.38 4.37
CA ILE A 64 -5.31 12.45 5.35
C ILE A 64 -4.31 13.12 6.29
N ALA A 65 -3.41 13.97 5.76
CA ALA A 65 -2.31 14.56 6.51
C ALA A 65 -2.69 15.85 7.25
N GLY A 66 -3.67 16.61 6.75
CA GLY A 66 -3.98 17.93 7.27
C GLY A 66 -3.16 19.06 6.65
N THR A 67 -3.29 20.27 7.20
CA THR A 67 -2.53 21.48 6.84
C THR A 67 -2.17 22.26 8.10
N SER A 68 -0.90 22.63 8.18
CA SER A 68 -0.38 23.45 9.27
C SER A 68 -0.84 24.89 9.07
N GLY A 69 -1.44 25.49 10.09
CA GLY A 69 -1.55 26.94 10.17
C GLY A 69 -0.18 27.60 10.40
N PRO A 70 -0.08 28.93 10.29
CA PRO A 70 1.14 29.64 10.65
C PRO A 70 1.51 29.41 12.12
N ASP A 71 2.81 29.29 12.42
CA ASP A 71 3.33 29.13 13.78
C ASP A 71 2.69 30.14 14.75
N GLY A 72 2.36 29.70 15.97
CA GLY A 72 1.78 30.59 16.98
C GLY A 72 0.25 30.75 16.89
N HIS A 73 -0.41 30.03 15.97
CA HIS A 73 -1.84 30.16 15.71
C HIS A 73 -2.57 28.82 15.89
N ILE A 74 -2.75 28.44 17.16
CA ILE A 74 -3.57 27.28 17.58
C ILE A 74 -4.93 27.27 16.85
N GLY A 75 -5.28 26.12 16.27
CA GLY A 75 -6.56 25.91 15.59
C GLY A 75 -6.68 26.59 14.22
N ARG A 76 -5.61 27.17 13.69
CA ARG A 76 -5.54 27.53 12.27
C ARG A 76 -4.95 26.36 11.49
N GLY A 77 -5.60 26.00 10.41
CA GLY A 77 -5.27 24.82 9.62
C GLY A 77 -6.38 23.78 9.66
N PHE A 78 -6.06 22.58 9.21
CA PHE A 78 -6.95 21.44 9.16
C PHE A 78 -6.19 20.23 9.67
N ASN A 79 -6.69 19.56 10.71
CA ASN A 79 -5.95 18.48 11.36
C ASN A 79 -5.77 17.23 10.48
N GLY A 80 -6.56 17.11 9.41
CA GLY A 80 -6.59 15.89 8.61
C GLY A 80 -7.14 14.70 9.39
N ALA A 81 -7.17 13.55 8.72
CA ALA A 81 -7.58 12.31 9.37
C ALA A 81 -6.55 11.83 10.40
N VAL A 82 -5.25 12.03 10.13
CA VAL A 82 -4.17 11.62 11.05
C VAL A 82 -4.17 12.44 12.34
N GLY A 83 -4.63 13.69 12.31
CA GLY A 83 -4.76 14.53 13.49
C GLY A 83 -6.13 14.47 14.17
N ALA A 84 -7.03 13.62 13.68
CA ALA A 84 -8.37 13.51 14.23
C ALA A 84 -8.40 12.98 15.68
N PRO A 85 -7.51 12.05 16.11
CA PRO A 85 -7.45 11.61 17.51
C PRO A 85 -7.09 12.73 18.50
N ASP A 86 -6.29 13.72 18.09
CA ASP A 86 -5.91 14.88 18.91
C ASP A 86 -6.97 15.99 18.97
N THR A 87 -8.01 15.90 18.15
CA THR A 87 -8.94 17.00 17.98
C THR A 87 -9.83 17.16 19.21
N LEU A 88 -9.84 18.37 19.77
CA LEU A 88 -10.68 18.74 20.91
C LEU A 88 -12.15 18.93 20.48
N ASP A 89 -12.87 17.84 20.24
CA ASP A 89 -14.33 17.88 19.99
C ASP A 89 -15.05 16.53 20.26
N PRO A 90 -15.70 16.32 21.43
CA PRO A 90 -15.65 17.15 22.65
C PRO A 90 -14.39 16.87 23.50
N VAL A 91 -13.74 15.72 23.33
CA VAL A 91 -12.49 15.32 23.99
C VAL A 91 -11.60 14.54 23.01
N PRO A 92 -10.26 14.60 23.13
CA PRO A 92 -9.35 13.77 22.35
C PRO A 92 -9.58 12.27 22.64
N GLU A 93 -9.13 11.42 21.73
CA GLU A 93 -9.15 9.97 21.96
C GLU A 93 -8.25 9.57 23.15
N GLY A 94 -8.52 8.40 23.71
CA GLY A 94 -7.81 7.93 24.90
C GLY A 94 -6.38 7.46 24.60
N PRO A 95 -5.60 7.10 25.64
CA PRO A 95 -4.19 6.67 25.49
C PRO A 95 -3.96 5.50 24.53
N HIS A 96 -4.99 4.69 24.27
CA HIS A 96 -4.93 3.60 23.30
C HIS A 96 -4.80 4.09 21.85
N ALA A 97 -5.25 5.31 21.52
CA ALA A 97 -5.04 5.89 20.20
C ALA A 97 -3.59 6.36 19.99
N HIS A 98 -2.86 6.61 21.08
CA HIS A 98 -1.49 7.13 21.10
C HIS A 98 -0.44 6.05 21.46
N CYS A 99 -0.88 4.79 21.66
CA CYS A 99 -0.02 3.70 22.13
C CYS A 99 0.72 3.99 23.46
N ASP A 100 0.15 4.86 24.29
CA ASP A 100 0.71 5.25 25.56
C ASP A 100 0.41 4.26 26.67
N ASN A 101 1.06 4.45 27.81
CA ASN A 101 0.86 3.69 29.04
C ASN A 101 1.23 2.20 28.95
N ALA A 102 1.99 1.75 27.95
CA ALA A 102 2.61 0.43 27.91
C ALA A 102 4.05 0.45 28.49
N ASP A 103 4.25 1.23 29.55
CA ASP A 103 5.54 1.43 30.20
C ASP A 103 5.99 0.22 31.01
N PHE A 104 7.28 -0.10 30.89
CA PHE A 104 7.92 -1.16 31.64
C PHE A 104 9.40 -0.89 31.79
N PHE A 105 9.91 -1.15 32.99
CA PHE A 105 11.33 -1.04 33.27
C PHE A 105 11.77 -2.12 34.24
N ASP A 106 12.76 -2.94 33.85
CA ASP A 106 13.25 -4.04 34.67
C ASP A 106 14.32 -3.53 35.65
N HIS A 107 13.89 -3.16 36.87
CA HIS A 107 14.79 -2.74 37.95
C HIS A 107 15.90 -3.78 38.20
N GLY A 108 15.55 -5.08 38.15
CA GLY A 108 16.48 -6.16 38.45
C GLY A 108 17.57 -6.30 37.40
N ALA A 109 17.23 -6.18 36.11
CA ALA A 109 18.21 -6.20 35.02
C ALA A 109 19.24 -5.07 35.11
N TRP A 110 18.89 -3.95 35.76
CA TRP A 110 19.73 -2.76 35.87
C TRP A 110 20.29 -2.50 37.27
N GLY A 111 20.16 -3.46 38.19
CA GLY A 111 20.73 -3.36 39.54
C GLY A 111 20.12 -2.27 40.40
N LEU A 112 18.85 -1.93 40.14
CA LEU A 112 18.09 -0.94 40.90
C LEU A 112 17.23 -1.64 41.96
N ASP A 113 17.09 -1.00 43.11
CA ASP A 113 16.29 -1.52 44.21
C ASP A 113 14.78 -1.44 43.92
N GLY A 114 14.01 -2.34 44.55
CA GLY A 114 12.56 -2.36 44.46
C GLY A 114 12.02 -3.06 43.20
N LYS A 115 10.69 -2.97 43.02
CA LYS A 115 9.99 -3.45 41.82
C LYS A 115 9.39 -2.26 41.10
N TYR A 116 9.48 -2.28 39.77
CA TYR A 116 8.77 -1.32 38.95
C TYR A 116 7.25 -1.44 39.15
N PRO A 117 6.48 -0.33 39.16
CA PRO A 117 5.05 -0.37 39.46
C PRO A 117 4.22 -1.24 38.51
N ARG A 118 4.71 -1.49 37.30
CA ARG A 118 4.07 -2.36 36.30
C ARG A 118 4.87 -3.61 36.01
N SER A 119 4.17 -4.72 35.87
CA SER A 119 4.76 -5.95 35.33
C SER A 119 4.86 -5.89 33.80
N ARG A 120 5.75 -6.70 33.23
CA ARG A 120 5.87 -6.85 31.76
C ARG A 120 4.54 -7.25 31.13
N ALA A 121 3.83 -8.20 31.75
CA ALA A 121 2.54 -8.70 31.27
C ALA A 121 1.48 -7.58 31.20
N GLN A 122 1.35 -6.77 32.27
CA GLN A 122 0.41 -5.64 32.26
C GLN A 122 0.75 -4.61 31.18
N ALA A 123 2.04 -4.34 30.95
CA ALA A 123 2.44 -3.41 29.90
C ALA A 123 2.17 -3.99 28.49
N THR A 124 2.38 -5.29 28.29
CA THR A 124 2.00 -5.99 27.06
C THR A 124 0.48 -5.96 26.82
N GLU A 125 -0.34 -6.15 27.84
CA GLU A 125 -1.81 -6.05 27.73
C GLU A 125 -2.25 -4.62 27.34
N THR A 126 -1.60 -3.58 27.87
CA THR A 126 -1.90 -2.20 27.45
C THR A 126 -1.46 -1.94 26.01
N LEU A 127 -0.31 -2.46 25.59
CA LEU A 127 0.10 -2.35 24.18
C LEU A 127 -0.88 -3.11 23.27
N GLN A 128 -1.34 -4.29 23.66
CA GLN A 128 -2.37 -5.05 22.93
C GLN A 128 -3.63 -4.21 22.72
N ALA A 129 -4.11 -3.51 23.75
CA ALA A 129 -5.27 -2.63 23.64
C ALA A 129 -5.05 -1.47 22.64
N CYS A 130 -3.83 -0.90 22.55
CA CYS A 130 -3.52 0.03 21.46
C CYS A 130 -3.63 -0.65 20.10
N ILE A 131 -2.94 -1.79 19.91
CA ILE A 131 -2.92 -2.48 18.62
C ILE A 131 -4.33 -2.86 18.16
N ASP A 132 -5.18 -3.34 19.06
CA ASP A 132 -6.58 -3.68 18.74
C ASP A 132 -7.42 -2.45 18.39
N HIS A 133 -7.15 -1.30 19.02
CA HIS A 133 -7.75 -0.02 18.63
C HIS A 133 -7.36 0.37 17.20
N LEU A 134 -6.07 0.31 16.87
CA LEU A 134 -5.58 0.67 15.53
C LEU A 134 -6.11 -0.29 14.46
N ARG A 135 -6.18 -1.60 14.76
CA ARG A 135 -6.84 -2.61 13.91
C ARG A 135 -8.31 -2.27 13.67
N THR A 136 -9.03 -1.84 14.71
CA THR A 136 -10.43 -1.41 14.60
C THR A 136 -10.58 -0.21 13.67
N ARG A 137 -9.75 0.83 13.85
CA ARG A 137 -9.74 2.02 12.97
C ARG A 137 -9.41 1.67 11.51
N MET A 138 -8.47 0.75 11.30
CA MET A 138 -8.16 0.23 9.97
C MET A 138 -9.38 -0.44 9.32
N MET A 139 -10.06 -1.34 10.03
CA MET A 139 -11.27 -2.03 9.54
C MET A 139 -12.41 -1.07 9.24
N GLU A 140 -12.63 -0.09 10.11
CA GLU A 140 -13.58 1.00 9.91
C GLU A 140 -13.35 1.75 8.59
N GLY A 141 -12.09 2.06 8.27
CA GLY A 141 -11.73 2.67 7.00
C GLY A 141 -11.97 1.75 5.79
N LEU A 142 -11.69 0.45 5.95
CA LEU A 142 -11.93 -0.55 4.92
C LEU A 142 -13.43 -0.67 4.60
N ASP A 143 -14.26 -0.86 5.62
CA ASP A 143 -15.72 -0.99 5.49
C ASP A 143 -16.33 0.23 4.80
N ALA A 144 -15.87 1.44 5.15
CA ALA A 144 -16.35 2.66 4.55
C ALA A 144 -15.98 2.82 3.06
N ALA A 145 -14.89 2.18 2.63
CA ALA A 145 -14.40 2.27 1.26
C ALA A 145 -15.37 1.63 0.25
N GLU A 146 -16.26 0.73 0.70
CA GLU A 146 -17.30 0.13 -0.15
C GLU A 146 -18.16 1.19 -0.86
N LYS A 147 -18.49 2.29 -0.17
CA LYS A 147 -19.37 3.36 -0.69
C LYS A 147 -18.78 4.17 -1.84
N ILE A 148 -17.47 4.05 -2.08
CA ILE A 148 -16.77 4.79 -3.14
C ILE A 148 -17.28 4.39 -4.53
N VAL A 149 -17.79 3.17 -4.66
CA VAL A 149 -18.31 2.63 -5.92
C VAL A 149 -19.69 1.98 -5.72
N ASP A 150 -20.46 1.88 -6.79
CA ASP A 150 -21.73 1.13 -6.80
C ASP A 150 -21.53 -0.39 -7.01
N ASP A 151 -22.64 -1.12 -7.08
CA ASP A 151 -22.68 -2.57 -7.33
C ASP A 151 -22.11 -2.97 -8.72
N HIS A 152 -21.91 -2.00 -9.60
CA HIS A 152 -21.32 -2.19 -10.93
C HIS A 152 -19.86 -1.69 -11.00
N THR A 153 -19.22 -1.46 -9.86
CA THR A 153 -17.83 -0.96 -9.77
C THR A 153 -17.66 0.46 -10.33
N ARG A 154 -18.74 1.24 -10.45
CA ARG A 154 -18.66 2.64 -10.92
C ARG A 154 -18.54 3.58 -9.73
N ILE A 155 -17.59 4.51 -9.81
CA ILE A 155 -17.39 5.58 -8.82
C ILE A 155 -18.69 6.34 -8.55
N ASN A 156 -19.05 6.45 -7.27
CA ASN A 156 -20.09 7.36 -6.81
C ASN A 156 -19.50 8.76 -6.58
N GLU A 157 -19.72 9.68 -7.52
CA GLU A 157 -19.11 11.02 -7.51
C GLU A 157 -19.37 11.79 -6.20
N GLY A 158 -20.58 11.69 -5.64
CA GLY A 158 -20.95 12.37 -4.40
C GLY A 158 -20.18 11.88 -3.17
N ASP A 159 -19.68 10.65 -3.21
CA ASP A 159 -18.92 10.02 -2.13
C ASP A 159 -17.40 10.24 -2.25
N VAL A 160 -16.92 10.81 -3.36
CA VAL A 160 -15.48 10.99 -3.61
C VAL A 160 -15.06 12.44 -3.86
N ASP A 161 -15.99 13.35 -4.17
CA ASP A 161 -15.64 14.74 -4.44
C ASP A 161 -15.22 15.49 -3.18
N ILE A 162 -13.95 15.88 -3.14
CA ILE A 162 -13.30 16.64 -2.07
C ILE A 162 -12.86 18.05 -2.52
N ARG A 163 -13.13 18.44 -3.77
CA ARG A 163 -12.66 19.70 -4.35
C ARG A 163 -13.45 20.91 -3.83
N ALA A 164 -14.72 20.69 -3.49
CA ALA A 164 -15.61 21.74 -3.00
C ALA A 164 -15.49 22.00 -1.49
N ALA A 165 -15.16 20.98 -0.70
CA ALA A 165 -15.06 21.08 0.76
C ALA A 165 -14.20 19.96 1.35
N HIS A 166 -13.39 20.31 2.35
CA HIS A 166 -12.64 19.35 3.16
C HIS A 166 -13.55 18.31 3.80
N CYS A 167 -12.99 17.13 4.03
CA CYS A 167 -13.58 16.14 4.91
C CYS A 167 -13.71 16.69 6.34
N VAL A 168 -14.69 16.20 7.08
CA VAL A 168 -14.89 16.56 8.50
C VAL A 168 -14.63 15.30 9.32
N PHE A 169 -13.62 15.37 10.18
CA PHE A 169 -13.16 14.27 11.02
C PHE A 169 -13.41 14.64 12.50
N SER A 170 -14.65 14.49 12.95
CA SER A 170 -15.09 14.90 14.30
C SER A 170 -16.05 13.87 14.90
N PHE A 171 -16.02 13.71 16.23
CA PHE A 171 -16.87 12.86 17.07
C PHE A 171 -16.53 11.36 17.15
N PRO A 172 -15.54 10.95 17.95
CA PRO A 172 -15.20 9.54 18.16
C PRO A 172 -16.39 8.67 18.60
N ASP A 173 -17.31 9.21 19.41
CA ASP A 173 -18.44 8.47 20.00
C ASP A 173 -19.69 8.40 19.10
N LEU A 174 -19.78 9.20 18.03
CA LEU A 174 -20.93 9.27 17.11
C LEU A 174 -20.61 8.78 15.69
N GLN A 175 -19.35 8.42 15.42
CA GLN A 175 -18.86 8.00 14.12
C GLN A 175 -19.25 6.56 13.78
N LEU A 176 -20.52 6.41 13.43
CA LEU A 176 -20.88 5.44 12.41
C LEU A 176 -20.53 6.10 11.07
N HIS A 177 -19.64 5.50 10.26
CA HIS A 177 -19.28 5.88 8.87
C HIS A 177 -20.46 6.05 7.89
N LEU A 178 -21.69 6.00 8.41
CA LEU A 178 -22.95 5.97 7.70
C LEU A 178 -23.28 7.31 7.02
N PHE A 179 -22.84 8.45 7.56
CA PHE A 179 -23.33 9.77 7.12
C PHE A 179 -22.30 10.66 6.42
N SER A 180 -21.02 10.25 6.35
CA SER A 180 -20.00 10.98 5.63
C SER A 180 -19.73 10.35 4.27
N ARG A 181 -19.07 11.12 3.38
CA ARG A 181 -18.67 10.66 2.05
C ARG A 181 -17.75 9.45 2.17
N GLY A 182 -17.94 8.44 1.32
CA GLY A 182 -17.16 7.19 1.33
C GLY A 182 -15.64 7.41 1.38
N LYS A 183 -15.11 8.30 0.52
CA LYS A 183 -13.68 8.65 0.53
C LYS A 183 -13.24 9.26 1.86
N CYS A 184 -14.03 10.16 2.44
CA CYS A 184 -13.68 10.79 3.72
C CYS A 184 -13.65 9.77 4.86
N SER A 185 -14.68 8.94 5.01
CA SER A 185 -14.72 7.91 6.05
C SER A 185 -13.57 6.91 5.93
N ALA A 186 -13.24 6.48 4.70
CA ALA A 186 -12.13 5.57 4.47
C ALA A 186 -10.78 6.18 4.87
N LEU A 187 -10.55 7.45 4.53
CA LEU A 187 -9.35 8.18 4.94
C LEU A 187 -9.32 8.44 6.45
N GLU A 188 -10.47 8.63 7.10
CA GLU A 188 -10.58 8.79 8.54
C GLU A 188 -10.09 7.55 9.30
N GLY A 189 -10.62 6.37 8.96
CA GLY A 189 -10.21 5.12 9.59
C GLY A 189 -8.71 4.85 9.41
N LEU A 190 -8.20 5.04 8.19
CA LEU A 190 -6.77 4.92 7.92
C LEU A 190 -5.95 5.95 8.70
N GLY A 191 -6.33 7.23 8.68
CA GLY A 191 -5.61 8.30 9.36
C GLY A 191 -5.55 8.11 10.88
N ARG A 192 -6.67 7.73 11.52
CA ARG A 192 -6.72 7.42 12.96
C ARG A 192 -5.84 6.22 13.32
N ALA A 193 -5.75 5.20 12.45
CA ALA A 193 -4.81 4.10 12.65
C ALA A 193 -3.34 4.56 12.51
N LEU A 194 -3.04 5.38 11.50
CA LEU A 194 -1.70 5.93 11.27
C LEU A 194 -1.22 6.81 12.42
N HIS A 195 -2.12 7.56 13.06
CA HIS A 195 -1.83 8.37 14.22
C HIS A 195 -1.10 7.56 15.32
N GLY A 196 -1.72 6.47 15.78
CA GLY A 196 -1.12 5.62 16.82
C GLY A 196 0.13 4.87 16.37
N VAL A 197 0.25 4.56 15.08
CA VAL A 197 1.50 4.01 14.50
C VAL A 197 2.62 5.02 14.61
N GLN A 198 2.37 6.29 14.29
CA GLN A 198 3.36 7.36 14.37
C GLN A 198 3.74 7.66 15.83
N ASP A 199 2.75 7.71 16.73
CA ASP A 199 2.97 7.91 18.17
C ASP A 199 3.74 6.77 18.81
N PHE A 200 3.57 5.53 18.36
CA PHE A 200 4.39 4.43 18.86
C PHE A 200 5.88 4.70 18.65
N TRP A 201 6.29 5.24 17.49
CA TRP A 201 7.69 5.59 17.24
C TRP A 201 8.15 6.78 18.05
N ALA A 202 7.25 7.72 18.32
CA ALA A 202 7.50 8.92 19.10
C ALA A 202 7.69 8.64 20.60
N HIS A 203 6.80 7.84 21.18
CA HIS A 203 6.63 7.69 22.62
C HIS A 203 7.15 6.34 23.13
N SER A 204 7.78 5.53 22.27
CA SER A 204 8.45 4.28 22.67
C SER A 204 9.96 4.34 22.57
N ASN A 205 10.62 3.37 23.19
CA ASN A 205 12.06 3.19 23.08
C ASN A 205 12.50 2.29 21.89
N TRP A 206 11.62 2.03 20.92
CA TRP A 206 11.88 1.07 19.83
C TRP A 206 13.09 1.46 18.97
N GLY A 207 13.06 2.65 18.35
CA GLY A 207 14.16 3.16 17.54
C GLY A 207 15.29 3.80 18.36
N ASP A 208 15.11 3.94 19.67
CA ASP A 208 15.95 4.80 20.48
C ASP A 208 17.31 4.20 20.79
N ARG A 209 18.30 5.09 20.91
CA ARG A 209 19.59 4.86 21.56
C ARG A 209 19.59 5.49 22.93
N ALA A 210 20.30 4.85 23.86
CA ALA A 210 20.52 5.36 25.21
C ALA A 210 21.88 4.89 25.73
N VAL A 211 22.50 5.69 26.60
CA VAL A 211 23.74 5.33 27.31
C VAL A 211 23.45 5.32 28.81
N ALA A 212 24.05 4.37 29.52
CA ALA A 212 23.92 4.25 30.98
C ALA A 212 24.41 5.53 31.71
N PRO A 213 23.93 5.82 32.94
CA PRO A 213 23.08 4.95 33.77
C PRO A 213 21.63 4.91 33.30
N PHE A 214 21.04 3.71 33.32
CA PHE A 214 19.65 3.51 32.99
C PHE A 214 18.77 3.68 34.23
N GLY A 215 17.64 4.35 34.06
CA GLY A 215 16.70 4.66 35.14
C GLY A 215 15.39 5.21 34.58
N LEU A 216 14.53 5.71 35.46
CA LEU A 216 13.21 6.21 35.07
C LEU A 216 13.29 7.39 34.08
N ASP A 217 14.27 8.28 34.25
CA ASP A 217 14.50 9.46 33.40
C ASP A 217 15.37 9.15 32.17
N ASN A 218 15.89 7.93 32.05
CA ASN A 218 16.71 7.49 30.91
C ASN A 218 16.61 5.96 30.74
N PRO A 219 15.44 5.45 30.31
CA PRO A 219 15.27 4.03 30.05
C PRO A 219 16.18 3.59 28.87
N PRO A 220 16.57 2.30 28.84
CA PRO A 220 17.37 1.76 27.74
C PRO A 220 16.62 1.93 26.41
N GLY A 221 17.35 2.23 25.35
CA GLY A 221 16.84 2.20 23.98
C GLY A 221 17.02 0.81 23.37
N LEU A 222 16.12 0.39 22.48
CA LEU A 222 16.25 -0.90 21.78
C LEU A 222 17.10 -0.81 20.51
N ASN A 223 17.34 0.40 19.98
CA ASN A 223 18.09 0.67 18.75
C ASN A 223 17.68 -0.26 17.60
N ARG A 224 16.37 -0.42 17.41
CA ARG A 224 15.81 -1.23 16.32
C ARG A 224 15.58 -0.37 15.09
N GLU A 225 15.99 -0.89 13.95
CA GLU A 225 15.79 -0.27 12.64
C GLU A 225 14.69 -1.00 11.84
N ASP A 226 14.26 -2.17 12.30
CA ASP A 226 13.19 -2.93 11.70
C ASP A 226 11.81 -2.46 12.20
N LEU A 227 10.77 -2.76 11.42
CA LEU A 227 9.41 -2.42 11.78
C LEU A 227 8.88 -3.35 12.88
N PRO A 228 8.11 -2.84 13.87
CA PRO A 228 7.53 -3.69 14.90
C PRO A 228 6.62 -4.76 14.27
N PRO A 229 6.86 -6.06 14.52
CA PRO A 229 6.07 -7.12 13.90
C PRO A 229 4.61 -7.09 14.38
N PHE A 230 4.37 -6.71 15.64
CA PHE A 230 3.02 -6.59 16.21
C PHE A 230 2.20 -5.41 15.66
N MET A 231 2.81 -4.53 14.86
CA MET A 231 2.14 -3.40 14.21
C MET A 231 1.70 -3.74 12.76
N ASP A 232 1.60 -5.03 12.42
CA ASP A 232 0.82 -5.45 11.25
C ASP A 232 -0.68 -5.41 11.60
N LEU A 233 -1.35 -4.34 11.17
CA LEU A 233 -2.77 -4.10 11.48
C LEU A 233 -3.73 -5.02 10.72
N ARG A 234 -3.21 -5.86 9.80
CA ARG A 234 -3.97 -6.96 9.19
C ARG A 234 -4.10 -8.14 10.15
N ALA A 235 -3.24 -8.23 11.15
CA ALA A 235 -3.24 -9.39 12.04
C ALA A 235 -4.39 -9.35 13.05
N GLU A 236 -4.76 -10.51 13.58
CA GLU A 236 -5.79 -10.71 14.62
C GLU A 236 -5.20 -11.41 15.87
N ASN A 237 -3.88 -11.59 15.90
CA ASN A 237 -3.21 -12.33 16.96
C ASN A 237 -2.99 -11.52 18.24
N HIS A 238 -2.76 -12.24 19.34
CA HIS A 238 -2.21 -11.66 20.57
C HIS A 238 -0.70 -11.42 20.42
N ILE A 239 -0.22 -10.25 20.86
CA ILE A 239 1.13 -9.77 20.57
C ILE A 239 2.19 -10.20 21.60
N ALA A 240 1.81 -10.92 22.66
CA ALA A 240 2.69 -11.18 23.80
C ALA A 240 4.05 -11.79 23.44
N GLU A 241 4.10 -12.70 22.47
CA GLU A 241 5.34 -13.35 22.04
C GLU A 241 6.19 -12.47 21.12
N GLN A 242 5.61 -11.37 20.59
CA GLN A 242 6.24 -10.45 19.64
C GLN A 242 6.85 -9.22 20.34
N VAL A 243 6.49 -8.97 21.61
CA VAL A 243 6.93 -7.80 22.37
C VAL A 243 8.32 -8.04 22.98
N PRO A 244 9.36 -7.26 22.61
CA PRO A 244 10.66 -7.36 23.25
C PRO A 244 10.56 -7.08 24.74
N HIS A 245 11.32 -7.85 25.54
CA HIS A 245 11.26 -7.75 27.01
C HIS A 245 11.44 -6.31 27.53
N HIS A 246 12.37 -5.54 26.96
CA HIS A 246 12.68 -4.17 27.38
C HIS A 246 11.93 -3.07 26.62
N LEU A 247 10.90 -3.39 25.82
CA LEU A 247 10.09 -2.38 25.14
C LEU A 247 9.29 -1.55 26.16
N SER A 248 9.37 -0.23 26.10
CA SER A 248 8.54 0.65 26.91
C SER A 248 7.92 1.69 26.01
N THR A 249 6.63 1.97 26.20
CA THR A 249 6.06 3.28 25.85
C THR A 249 5.97 4.15 27.11
N GLY A 250 5.67 5.43 26.98
CA GLY A 250 5.65 6.33 28.12
C GLY A 250 4.32 6.32 28.88
N CYS A 251 4.37 6.51 30.20
CA CYS A 251 3.16 6.75 30.98
C CYS A 251 2.64 8.17 30.71
N PHE A 252 1.43 8.28 30.17
CA PHE A 252 0.75 9.54 29.92
C PHE A 252 -0.30 9.79 31.01
N GLY A 253 -0.06 10.81 31.82
CA GLY A 253 -0.93 11.19 32.93
C GLY A 253 -2.22 11.91 32.51
N GLY A 254 -2.23 12.45 31.27
CA GLY A 254 -3.23 13.38 30.74
C GLY A 254 -2.59 14.68 30.20
N LEU A 255 -3.33 15.41 29.35
CA LEU A 255 -2.89 16.64 28.66
C LEU A 255 -2.39 17.75 29.61
N LEU A 256 -2.88 17.76 30.84
CA LEU A 256 -2.49 18.74 31.87
C LEU A 256 -1.47 18.18 32.85
N THR A 257 -0.86 17.02 32.58
CA THR A 257 -0.10 16.21 33.56
C THR A 257 1.12 15.49 32.96
N ASP A 258 1.61 15.95 31.80
CA ASP A 258 2.80 15.44 31.10
C ASP A 258 3.89 16.52 30.86
N GLY A 259 4.14 17.35 31.87
CA GLY A 259 5.15 18.40 31.89
C GLY A 259 6.43 17.99 32.61
N ALA A 260 7.49 18.80 32.48
CA ALA A 260 8.77 18.59 33.15
C ALA A 260 8.67 18.65 34.69
N ILE A 261 9.57 17.96 35.41
CA ILE A 261 9.61 17.94 36.89
C ILE A 261 9.58 19.36 37.45
N GLY A 262 8.56 19.67 38.27
CA GLY A 262 8.38 20.96 38.91
C GLY A 262 7.65 22.02 38.09
N GLN A 263 7.08 21.66 36.93
CA GLN A 263 6.15 22.51 36.16
C GLN A 263 4.69 22.11 36.43
N PRO A 264 3.73 23.05 36.32
CA PRO A 264 2.31 22.72 36.36
C PRO A 264 2.02 21.61 35.35
N GLY A 265 1.44 20.52 35.85
CA GLY A 265 1.19 19.35 35.04
C GLY A 265 2.32 18.35 34.96
N HIS A 266 3.15 18.21 35.97
CA HIS A 266 3.97 16.99 36.12
C HIS A 266 3.10 15.85 36.71
N PRO A 267 3.32 14.56 36.39
CA PRO A 267 2.54 13.43 36.93
C PRO A 267 2.57 13.24 38.46
N LEU A 268 3.30 14.09 39.19
CA LEU A 268 3.29 14.18 40.66
C LEU A 268 2.24 15.18 41.19
N GLU A 269 1.48 15.85 40.32
CA GLU A 269 0.45 16.82 40.68
C GLU A 269 -0.94 16.17 40.83
N PRO A 270 -1.81 16.62 41.75
CA PRO A 270 -3.11 16.01 42.00
C PRO A 270 -4.06 16.08 40.77
N GLY A 271 -4.57 14.94 40.30
CA GLY A 271 -5.53 14.84 39.19
C GLY A 271 -5.04 14.10 37.94
N SER A 272 -3.75 13.77 37.88
CA SER A 272 -3.13 12.87 36.90
C SER A 272 -3.54 11.41 37.13
N LEU A 273 -3.60 10.59 36.08
CA LEU A 273 -3.30 9.16 36.26
C LEU A 273 -1.90 9.07 36.87
N ASP A 274 -1.76 8.41 38.01
CA ASP A 274 -0.50 8.41 38.76
C ASP A 274 0.63 7.72 37.96
N CYS A 275 1.51 8.53 37.35
CA CYS A 275 2.76 8.05 36.75
C CYS A 275 3.94 8.12 37.74
N THR A 276 3.70 8.29 39.04
CA THR A 276 4.76 8.27 40.06
C THR A 276 5.57 6.99 40.00
N GLY A 277 6.89 7.12 39.89
CA GLY A 277 7.81 6.00 39.84
C GLY A 277 7.76 5.21 38.52
N ARG A 278 7.14 5.77 37.48
CA ARG A 278 7.06 5.17 36.13
C ARG A 278 7.90 5.97 35.13
N VAL A 279 8.34 5.30 34.07
CA VAL A 279 8.88 5.94 32.86
C VAL A 279 7.75 6.75 32.24
N THR A 280 7.95 8.07 32.14
CA THR A 280 6.93 8.99 31.67
C THR A 280 6.91 9.12 30.15
N HIS A 281 5.78 9.57 29.60
CA HIS A 281 5.66 10.01 28.20
C HIS A 281 6.75 11.03 27.86
N HIS A 282 6.82 12.13 28.62
CA HIS A 282 7.88 13.13 28.48
C HIS A 282 9.32 12.56 28.36
N THR A 283 9.64 11.48 29.08
CA THR A 283 10.98 10.88 29.05
C THR A 283 11.30 10.18 27.72
N LEU A 284 10.30 9.58 27.07
CA LEU A 284 10.44 8.85 25.81
C LEU A 284 10.08 9.68 24.58
N ASN A 285 9.32 10.76 24.79
CA ASN A 285 8.85 11.71 23.79
C ASN A 285 9.98 12.21 22.87
N LYS A 286 9.71 12.19 21.56
CA LYS A 286 10.62 12.65 20.50
C LYS A 286 9.99 13.72 19.61
N ASP A 287 9.15 14.54 20.20
CA ASP A 287 8.29 15.47 19.47
C ASP A 287 9.01 16.80 19.32
N ASN A 288 8.27 17.83 18.92
CA ASN A 288 8.73 19.21 18.81
C ASN A 288 9.81 19.45 17.76
N GLY A 289 10.14 18.47 16.93
CA GLY A 289 11.23 18.60 15.97
C GLY A 289 10.75 19.07 14.60
N ILE A 290 11.66 19.66 13.83
CA ILE A 290 11.37 20.12 12.47
C ILE A 290 11.58 18.97 11.49
N ILE A 291 10.48 18.55 10.85
CA ILE A 291 10.46 17.56 9.76
C ILE A 291 10.28 18.28 8.42
N ASP A 292 11.07 17.91 7.42
CA ASP A 292 10.83 18.28 6.03
C ASP A 292 9.69 17.42 5.45
N PRO A 293 8.56 18.02 5.01
CA PRO A 293 7.37 17.27 4.61
C PRO A 293 7.49 16.55 3.26
N VAL A 294 8.62 16.71 2.54
CA VAL A 294 8.86 16.02 1.26
C VAL A 294 9.83 14.86 1.47
N THR A 295 10.85 15.06 2.29
CA THR A 295 11.96 14.09 2.44
C THR A 295 11.95 13.32 3.74
N GLY A 296 11.23 13.81 4.77
CA GLY A 296 11.31 13.27 6.13
C GLY A 296 12.64 13.59 6.84
N ALA A 297 13.49 14.45 6.27
CA ALA A 297 14.73 14.85 6.91
C ALA A 297 14.45 15.74 8.12
N THR A 298 15.14 15.46 9.23
CA THR A 298 15.05 16.26 10.46
C THR A 298 16.18 17.28 10.53
N LYS A 299 15.93 18.44 11.14
CA LYS A 299 16.94 19.50 11.31
C LYS A 299 17.31 19.73 12.77
N ASP A 300 16.32 20.09 13.58
CA ASP A 300 16.49 20.38 14.99
C ASP A 300 15.56 19.47 15.81
N PRO A 301 16.09 18.75 16.81
CA PRO A 301 15.25 18.09 17.80
C PRO A 301 14.46 19.15 18.58
N GLY A 302 13.28 18.77 19.03
CA GLY A 302 12.39 19.72 19.66
C GLY A 302 12.80 20.14 21.07
N PRO A 303 12.54 21.39 21.48
CA PRO A 303 12.80 21.83 22.85
C PRO A 303 12.03 20.97 23.86
N ASN A 304 12.62 20.74 25.03
CA ASN A 304 12.00 19.98 26.13
C ASN A 304 11.61 18.54 25.77
N THR A 305 12.33 17.88 24.86
CA THR A 305 12.19 16.44 24.60
C THR A 305 13.52 15.74 24.88
N PRO A 306 13.80 15.36 26.15
CA PRO A 306 15.12 14.86 26.55
C PRO A 306 15.60 13.67 25.72
N ARG A 307 14.67 12.88 25.16
CA ARG A 307 15.01 11.75 24.31
C ARG A 307 15.53 12.15 22.94
N SER A 308 15.04 13.25 22.38
CA SER A 308 15.49 13.82 21.11
C SER A 308 16.89 14.41 21.19
N ASP A 309 17.30 14.88 22.37
CA ASP A 309 18.65 15.44 22.61
C ASP A 309 19.75 14.39 22.43
N LEU A 310 19.42 13.10 22.54
CA LEU A 310 20.32 12.01 22.19
C LEU A 310 20.44 11.89 20.67
N TYR A 311 21.66 12.11 20.18
CA TYR A 311 21.96 12.20 18.76
C TYR A 311 21.37 11.04 17.94
N GLY A 312 20.47 11.39 17.00
CA GLY A 312 19.88 10.48 16.03
C GLY A 312 18.52 9.90 16.40
N ASN A 313 18.06 10.01 17.65
CA ASN A 313 16.79 9.42 18.08
C ASN A 313 15.58 10.03 17.35
N PHE A 314 15.54 11.36 17.20
CA PHE A 314 14.44 12.01 16.47
C PHE A 314 14.37 11.56 15.00
N GLN A 315 15.51 11.55 14.30
CA GLN A 315 15.57 11.05 12.92
C GLN A 315 15.16 9.57 12.82
N ALA A 316 15.57 8.73 13.77
CA ALA A 316 15.22 7.31 13.80
C ALA A 316 13.71 7.12 13.98
N ALA A 317 13.09 7.85 14.91
CA ALA A 317 11.64 7.82 15.10
C ALA A 317 10.88 8.26 13.85
N VAL A 318 11.26 9.40 13.25
CA VAL A 318 10.64 9.90 12.01
C VAL A 318 10.80 8.90 10.86
N SER A 319 12.00 8.35 10.67
CA SER A 319 12.27 7.42 9.57
C SER A 319 11.51 6.11 9.75
N GLY A 320 11.46 5.59 10.98
CA GLY A 320 10.68 4.40 11.32
C GLY A 320 9.18 4.59 11.09
N ALA A 321 8.63 5.72 11.56
CA ALA A 321 7.22 6.04 11.37
C ALA A 321 6.83 6.31 9.90
N ILE A 322 7.74 6.86 9.08
CA ILE A 322 7.53 6.97 7.62
C ILE A 322 7.41 5.59 6.99
N LEU A 323 8.37 4.70 7.27
CA LEU A 323 8.37 3.33 6.73
C LEU A 323 7.14 2.55 7.19
N ASP A 324 6.73 2.73 8.44
CA ASP A 324 5.54 2.06 8.98
C ASP A 324 4.24 2.62 8.37
N THR A 325 4.16 3.96 8.19
CA THR A 325 3.03 4.60 7.50
C THR A 325 2.88 4.09 6.07
N GLN A 326 3.99 3.97 5.33
CA GLN A 326 4.01 3.37 4.00
C GLN A 326 3.58 1.89 4.01
N ARG A 327 4.04 1.13 5.01
CA ARG A 327 3.61 -0.26 5.22
C ARG A 327 2.10 -0.34 5.44
N GLN A 328 1.52 0.51 6.30
CA GLN A 328 0.08 0.47 6.57
C GLN A 328 -0.74 0.88 5.36
N TRP A 329 -0.32 1.88 4.58
CA TRP A 329 -0.99 2.21 3.32
C TRP A 329 -0.97 1.02 2.33
N ARG A 330 0.16 0.32 2.21
CA ARG A 330 0.22 -0.92 1.42
C ARG A 330 -0.74 -1.99 1.94
N HIS A 331 -0.76 -2.24 3.26
CA HIS A 331 -1.66 -3.20 3.88
C HIS A 331 -3.14 -2.84 3.66
N PHE A 332 -3.49 -1.56 3.71
CA PHE A 332 -4.85 -1.09 3.45
C PHE A 332 -5.28 -1.38 2.02
N ARG A 333 -4.41 -1.14 1.04
CA ARG A 333 -4.66 -1.50 -0.36
C ARG A 333 -4.82 -3.00 -0.57
N GLU A 334 -4.00 -3.82 0.09
CA GLU A 334 -4.09 -5.28 0.01
C GLU A 334 -5.42 -5.79 0.59
N GLU A 335 -5.84 -5.27 1.75
CA GLU A 335 -7.13 -5.60 2.34
C GLU A 335 -8.32 -5.14 1.48
N ILE A 336 -8.26 -3.95 0.87
CA ILE A 336 -9.30 -3.49 -0.07
C ILE A 336 -9.47 -4.50 -1.21
N ARG A 337 -8.38 -4.94 -1.84
CA ARG A 337 -8.46 -5.92 -2.94
C ARG A 337 -8.95 -7.28 -2.46
N ARG A 338 -8.59 -7.68 -1.24
CA ARG A 338 -9.05 -8.94 -0.63
C ARG A 338 -10.55 -8.90 -0.34
N LEU A 339 -11.04 -7.81 0.25
CA LEU A 339 -12.45 -7.65 0.64
C LEU A 339 -13.38 -7.44 -0.55
N TYR A 340 -12.96 -6.62 -1.52
CA TYR A 340 -13.83 -6.17 -2.61
C TYR A 340 -13.50 -6.81 -3.96
N GLY A 341 -12.45 -7.63 -4.04
CA GLY A 341 -11.92 -8.17 -5.28
C GLY A 341 -10.94 -7.21 -5.97
N SER A 342 -10.07 -7.75 -6.84
CA SER A 342 -8.99 -6.98 -7.47
C SER A 342 -9.49 -5.79 -8.29
N GLU A 343 -10.58 -5.97 -9.02
CA GLU A 343 -11.12 -4.96 -9.92
C GLU A 343 -11.78 -3.79 -9.17
N LYS A 344 -12.79 -4.09 -8.35
CA LYS A 344 -13.46 -3.11 -7.48
C LYS A 344 -12.47 -2.43 -6.55
N GLY A 345 -11.57 -3.23 -5.96
CA GLY A 345 -10.52 -2.74 -5.08
C GLY A 345 -9.57 -1.75 -5.77
N ASN A 346 -9.13 -2.00 -7.00
CA ASN A 346 -8.26 -1.07 -7.73
C ASN A 346 -8.94 0.28 -8.00
N ILE A 347 -10.24 0.30 -8.33
CA ILE A 347 -10.99 1.55 -8.51
C ILE A 347 -11.16 2.30 -7.19
N ILE A 348 -11.47 1.60 -6.10
CA ILE A 348 -11.53 2.17 -4.75
C ILE A 348 -10.19 2.82 -4.39
N ILE A 349 -9.10 2.08 -4.55
CA ILE A 349 -7.73 2.57 -4.25
C ILE A 349 -7.40 3.80 -5.07
N CYS A 350 -7.68 3.77 -6.38
CA CYS A 350 -7.51 4.93 -7.24
C CYS A 350 -8.30 6.14 -6.69
N ALA A 351 -9.58 5.97 -6.36
CA ALA A 351 -10.39 7.08 -5.89
C ALA A 351 -9.90 7.68 -4.55
N LEU A 352 -9.31 6.88 -3.67
CA LEU A 352 -8.73 7.38 -2.41
C LEU A 352 -7.57 8.35 -2.63
N ILE A 353 -6.73 8.10 -3.64
CA ILE A 353 -5.49 8.87 -3.88
C ILE A 353 -5.65 10.02 -4.87
N ARG A 354 -6.69 10.01 -5.72
CA ARG A 354 -6.89 11.01 -6.79
C ARG A 354 -7.70 12.20 -6.35
N ASP A 355 -7.33 13.38 -6.83
CA ASP A 355 -8.07 14.60 -6.56
C ASP A 355 -9.36 14.71 -7.39
N ASN A 356 -9.40 14.09 -8.58
CA ASN A 356 -10.60 13.99 -9.42
C ASN A 356 -10.90 12.55 -9.89
N PRO A 357 -11.28 11.64 -8.96
CA PRO A 357 -11.43 10.21 -9.25
C PRO A 357 -12.32 9.87 -10.43
N ALA A 358 -13.45 10.58 -10.58
CA ALA A 358 -14.45 10.29 -11.61
C ALA A 358 -13.91 10.46 -13.05
N SER A 359 -12.91 11.33 -13.24
CA SER A 359 -12.21 11.50 -14.51
C SER A 359 -10.96 10.62 -14.58
N ASP A 360 -10.21 10.59 -13.49
CA ASP A 360 -8.83 10.11 -13.49
C ASP A 360 -8.75 8.58 -13.43
N CYS A 361 -9.69 7.93 -12.77
CA CYS A 361 -9.65 6.49 -12.54
C CYS A 361 -10.17 5.63 -13.70
N TYR A 362 -10.47 6.22 -14.86
CA TYR A 362 -10.91 5.54 -16.09
C TYR A 362 -10.04 5.88 -17.31
N GLY A 363 -10.42 5.36 -18.49
CA GLY A 363 -9.80 5.73 -19.76
C GLY A 363 -8.47 5.02 -20.04
N ARG A 364 -8.41 3.73 -19.70
CA ARG A 364 -7.27 2.87 -20.04
C ARG A 364 -7.40 2.37 -21.47
N ARG A 365 -6.26 2.19 -22.15
CA ARG A 365 -6.19 1.64 -23.51
C ARG A 365 -5.38 0.35 -23.54
N ILE A 366 -6.03 -0.73 -23.93
CA ILE A 366 -5.44 -2.07 -23.85
C ILE A 366 -5.42 -2.69 -25.22
N ALA A 367 -4.25 -3.17 -25.65
CA ALA A 367 -4.12 -4.05 -26.80
C ALA A 367 -4.16 -5.50 -26.34
N ILE A 368 -5.11 -6.29 -26.84
CA ILE A 368 -5.18 -7.73 -26.57
C ILE A 368 -4.71 -8.48 -27.81
N VAL A 369 -3.74 -9.37 -27.62
CA VAL A 369 -3.13 -10.16 -28.67
C VAL A 369 -3.18 -11.63 -28.27
N ALA A 370 -3.68 -12.49 -29.14
CA ALA A 370 -3.58 -13.93 -28.94
C ALA A 370 -3.24 -14.68 -30.22
N ASP A 371 -2.55 -15.82 -30.07
CA ASP A 371 -2.29 -16.72 -31.20
C ASP A 371 -3.58 -17.38 -31.68
N ARG A 372 -3.61 -17.78 -32.97
CA ARG A 372 -4.76 -18.43 -33.63
C ARG A 372 -5.28 -19.67 -32.89
N GLU A 373 -4.43 -20.35 -32.13
CA GLU A 373 -4.78 -21.53 -31.34
C GLU A 373 -5.64 -21.20 -30.09
N PHE A 374 -5.70 -19.93 -29.67
CA PHE A 374 -6.66 -19.43 -28.68
C PHE A 374 -8.07 -19.19 -29.26
N GLY A 375 -8.26 -19.41 -30.58
CA GLY A 375 -9.54 -19.32 -31.27
C GLY A 375 -9.60 -18.17 -32.28
N SER A 376 -10.38 -18.34 -33.36
CA SER A 376 -10.55 -17.35 -34.44
C SER A 376 -11.27 -16.06 -34.06
N ASN A 377 -11.71 -15.94 -32.80
CA ASN A 377 -12.48 -14.80 -32.29
C ASN A 377 -11.65 -13.84 -31.43
N VAL A 378 -10.40 -14.19 -31.08
CA VAL A 378 -9.51 -13.30 -30.33
C VAL A 378 -8.79 -12.37 -31.33
N VAL A 379 -9.51 -11.35 -31.77
CA VAL A 379 -9.00 -10.36 -32.72
C VAL A 379 -8.03 -9.41 -32.01
N GLN A 380 -7.02 -8.94 -32.75
CA GLN A 380 -6.14 -7.85 -32.34
C GLN A 380 -6.97 -6.57 -32.18
N THR A 381 -7.29 -6.19 -30.94
CA THR A 381 -8.17 -5.05 -30.66
C THR A 381 -7.53 -4.11 -29.65
N ILE A 382 -7.64 -2.81 -29.91
CA ILE A 382 -7.39 -1.75 -28.93
C ILE A 382 -8.73 -1.14 -28.52
N SER A 383 -9.03 -1.13 -27.22
CA SER A 383 -10.31 -0.63 -26.70
C SER A 383 -10.14 0.30 -25.49
N TYR A 384 -11.21 1.04 -25.16
CA TYR A 384 -11.29 1.96 -24.02
C TYR A 384 -12.16 1.38 -22.90
N MET A 385 -11.72 1.45 -21.64
CA MET A 385 -12.43 0.82 -20.51
C MET A 385 -13.13 1.82 -19.59
N HIS A 386 -14.44 1.58 -19.36
CA HIS A 386 -15.32 2.31 -18.44
C HIS A 386 -16.15 1.39 -17.49
N THR A 387 -15.99 0.08 -17.62
CA THR A 387 -16.74 -0.96 -16.90
C THR A 387 -15.78 -1.93 -16.21
N PRO A 388 -16.27 -2.90 -15.41
CA PRO A 388 -15.47 -3.98 -14.85
C PRO A 388 -14.37 -4.55 -15.75
N ILE A 389 -13.11 -4.23 -15.45
CA ILE A 389 -11.94 -4.50 -16.31
C ILE A 389 -11.80 -5.99 -16.62
N GLU A 390 -11.92 -6.88 -15.62
CA GLU A 390 -11.69 -8.31 -15.84
C GLU A 390 -12.82 -8.92 -16.67
N SER A 391 -14.07 -8.61 -16.29
CA SER A 391 -15.26 -9.10 -17.01
C SER A 391 -15.29 -8.59 -18.45
N TRP A 392 -14.87 -7.34 -18.65
CA TRP A 392 -14.74 -6.73 -19.97
C TRP A 392 -13.66 -7.45 -20.80
N ILE A 393 -12.43 -7.65 -20.28
CA ILE A 393 -11.36 -8.37 -20.99
C ILE A 393 -11.81 -9.80 -21.35
N LEU A 394 -12.48 -10.49 -20.42
CA LEU A 394 -12.99 -11.84 -20.68
C LEU A 394 -14.04 -11.86 -21.79
N SER A 395 -14.91 -10.84 -21.84
CA SER A 395 -15.93 -10.69 -22.88
C SER A 395 -15.32 -10.42 -24.25
N GLU A 396 -14.28 -9.58 -24.31
CA GLU A 396 -13.48 -9.32 -25.52
C GLU A 396 -12.81 -10.61 -26.03
N LEU A 397 -12.16 -11.36 -25.15
CA LEU A 397 -11.57 -12.66 -25.51
C LEU A 397 -12.63 -13.67 -26.00
N GLN A 398 -13.88 -13.52 -25.59
CA GLN A 398 -14.99 -14.36 -26.00
C GLN A 398 -15.74 -13.83 -27.24
N GLY A 399 -15.39 -12.64 -27.74
CA GLY A 399 -16.04 -12.00 -28.89
C GLY A 399 -17.48 -11.55 -28.64
N SER A 400 -17.82 -11.21 -27.40
CA SER A 400 -19.16 -10.72 -27.02
C SER A 400 -19.22 -9.19 -27.04
N SER A 401 -20.32 -8.60 -27.50
CA SER A 401 -20.54 -7.15 -27.45
C SER A 401 -20.77 -6.67 -26.01
N HIS A 402 -20.12 -5.58 -25.62
CA HIS A 402 -20.29 -4.92 -24.31
C HIS A 402 -21.02 -3.58 -24.44
N ASP A 403 -21.78 -3.21 -23.40
CA ASP A 403 -22.33 -1.85 -23.26
C ASP A 403 -21.20 -0.91 -22.80
N GLU A 404 -20.62 -0.15 -23.72
CA GLU A 404 -19.76 1.00 -23.38
C GLU A 404 -20.67 2.15 -22.91
N GLY A 405 -20.97 2.19 -21.62
CA GLY A 405 -21.98 3.09 -21.06
C GLY A 405 -21.79 4.57 -21.42
N GLU A 406 -22.86 5.23 -21.87
CA GLU A 406 -23.00 6.69 -21.87
C GLU A 406 -23.39 7.16 -20.46
N PHE A 407 -22.57 7.94 -19.75
CA PHE A 407 -23.06 8.82 -18.69
C PHE A 407 -22.03 9.91 -18.31
N PHE A 408 -22.26 11.13 -18.78
CA PHE A 408 -21.79 12.36 -18.13
C PHE A 408 -23.04 13.08 -17.58
N PRO A 409 -23.09 13.53 -16.32
CA PRO A 409 -24.18 14.38 -15.88
C PRO A 409 -23.91 15.81 -16.35
N THR A 410 -24.36 16.18 -17.55
CA THR A 410 -24.47 17.60 -17.92
C THR A 410 -25.79 18.14 -17.40
N ASN A 411 -25.73 19.00 -16.38
CA ASN A 411 -26.87 19.82 -16.00
C ASN A 411 -27.26 20.77 -17.15
N ASP A 412 -28.58 20.85 -17.35
CA ASP A 412 -29.37 21.87 -18.03
C ASP A 412 -29.48 21.92 -19.57
N THR A 413 -30.68 21.45 -19.99
CA THR A 413 -31.63 22.05 -20.95
C THR A 413 -31.46 21.80 -22.46
N ASN A 414 -32.50 21.13 -23.00
CA ASN A 414 -33.06 21.24 -24.36
C ASN A 414 -32.10 21.10 -25.55
N SER A 415 -31.94 19.87 -26.05
CA SER A 415 -32.18 19.57 -27.47
C SER A 415 -32.26 18.08 -27.71
N SER A 416 -33.36 17.64 -28.31
CA SER A 416 -33.47 16.34 -28.97
C SER A 416 -32.46 16.24 -30.12
N ALA A 417 -31.43 15.43 -29.97
CA ALA A 417 -30.63 14.92 -31.07
C ALA A 417 -30.22 13.48 -30.72
N HIS A 418 -30.83 12.51 -31.40
CA HIS A 418 -30.30 11.16 -31.48
C HIS A 418 -28.89 11.25 -32.08
N ALA A 419 -27.86 11.10 -31.24
CA ALA A 419 -26.52 10.82 -31.71
C ALA A 419 -26.36 9.29 -31.69
N THR A 420 -26.51 8.66 -32.86
CA THR A 420 -25.98 7.33 -33.09
C THR A 420 -24.45 7.43 -33.02
N ALA A 421 -23.87 7.07 -31.88
CA ALA A 421 -22.45 6.73 -31.82
C ALA A 421 -22.27 5.35 -32.47
N GLU A 422 -22.07 5.34 -33.79
CA GLU A 422 -21.43 4.19 -34.45
C GLU A 422 -20.02 4.05 -33.87
N MET A 423 -19.78 3.01 -33.05
CA MET A 423 -18.43 2.53 -32.79
C MET A 423 -17.82 2.13 -34.13
N THR A 424 -16.84 2.91 -34.58
CA THR A 424 -16.16 2.67 -35.85
C THR A 424 -15.05 1.65 -35.61
N PHE A 425 -15.24 0.42 -36.09
CA PHE A 425 -14.18 -0.60 -36.14
C PHE A 425 -13.17 -0.19 -37.24
N SER A 426 -12.01 0.34 -36.86
CA SER A 426 -10.93 0.65 -37.81
C SER A 426 -10.06 -0.58 -38.05
N VAL A 427 -10.29 -1.27 -39.16
CA VAL A 427 -9.26 -2.12 -39.77
C VAL A 427 -8.32 -1.21 -40.56
N LEU A 428 -7.07 -1.06 -40.10
CA LEU A 428 -6.00 -0.38 -40.83
C LEU A 428 -5.63 -1.19 -42.09
N ALA A 429 -6.30 -0.91 -43.21
CA ALA A 429 -5.94 -1.46 -44.52
C ALA A 429 -4.95 -0.52 -45.25
N GLY A 430 -3.71 -0.96 -45.40
CA GLY A 430 -2.69 -0.31 -46.24
C GLY A 430 -2.78 -0.78 -47.69
N ALA A 431 -2.88 0.18 -48.61
CA ALA A 431 -3.29 0.04 -50.01
C ALA A 431 -2.32 -0.70 -50.97
N GLY A 432 -2.89 -1.31 -52.01
CA GLY A 432 -2.29 -1.36 -53.36
C GLY A 432 -2.62 -2.56 -54.23
N GLY A 433 -3.67 -2.49 -55.06
CA GLY A 433 -3.84 -3.36 -56.23
C GLY A 433 -5.28 -3.58 -56.70
N ASN A 434 -5.67 -2.93 -57.80
CA ASN A 434 -6.94 -3.11 -58.53
C ASN A 434 -7.25 -4.60 -58.83
N PHE A 435 -8.48 -5.04 -58.54
CA PHE A 435 -9.15 -6.06 -59.36
C PHE A 435 -10.67 -5.87 -59.36
N ASP A 436 -11.22 -5.90 -60.57
CA ASP A 436 -12.60 -5.68 -60.97
C ASP A 436 -13.37 -7.02 -60.93
N GLY A 437 -14.57 -7.04 -60.33
CA GLY A 437 -15.58 -8.07 -60.58
C GLY A 437 -15.88 -9.09 -59.46
N GLY A 438 -17.01 -8.87 -58.78
CA GLY A 438 -18.01 -9.92 -58.50
C GLY A 438 -17.79 -10.83 -57.29
N PHE A 439 -18.35 -10.44 -56.14
CA PHE A 439 -18.67 -11.28 -54.97
C PHE A 439 -17.55 -12.27 -54.57
N ASP A 440 -16.52 -11.75 -53.90
CA ASP A 440 -15.45 -12.56 -53.30
C ASP A 440 -15.62 -12.64 -51.78
N THR A 441 -15.63 -13.86 -51.25
CA THR A 441 -15.50 -14.24 -49.84
C THR A 441 -14.08 -13.98 -49.30
N GLY A 442 -13.48 -12.88 -49.74
CA GLY A 442 -12.09 -12.53 -49.53
C GLY A 442 -11.96 -11.24 -48.74
N SER A 443 -12.37 -11.22 -47.48
CA SER A 443 -11.60 -10.45 -46.51
C SER A 443 -10.31 -11.23 -46.33
N ALA A 444 -9.28 -10.87 -47.09
CA ALA A 444 -7.91 -11.22 -46.71
C ALA A 444 -7.65 -10.51 -45.39
N ALA A 445 -8.13 -11.11 -44.30
CA ALA A 445 -7.59 -10.93 -42.98
C ALA A 445 -6.07 -11.04 -43.17
N HIS A 446 -5.34 -10.03 -42.71
CA HIS A 446 -3.95 -10.25 -42.38
C HIS A 446 -3.94 -11.28 -41.25
N PHE A 447 -4.00 -12.56 -41.62
CA PHE A 447 -3.53 -13.61 -40.76
C PHE A 447 -2.04 -13.32 -40.61
N VAL A 448 -1.63 -12.88 -39.42
CA VAL A 448 -0.23 -12.89 -39.02
C VAL A 448 0.21 -14.36 -39.08
N THR A 449 0.68 -14.76 -40.24
CA THR A 449 1.18 -16.11 -40.56
C THR A 449 2.66 -16.23 -40.22
N ALA A 450 3.26 -15.18 -39.63
CA ALA A 450 4.61 -15.19 -39.09
C ALA A 450 4.75 -14.09 -38.03
N SER A 451 5.11 -14.47 -36.80
CA SER A 451 5.52 -13.61 -35.67
C SER A 451 4.46 -12.62 -35.16
N LEU A 452 3.99 -12.84 -33.93
CA LEU A 452 3.42 -11.80 -33.06
C LEU A 452 4.24 -10.51 -33.20
N ASP A 453 3.65 -9.39 -33.64
CA ASP A 453 4.33 -8.09 -33.80
C ASP A 453 3.88 -7.13 -32.70
N ILE A 454 4.48 -7.24 -31.52
CA ILE A 454 4.25 -6.31 -30.40
C ILE A 454 4.60 -4.87 -30.80
N GLY A 455 5.54 -4.69 -31.74
CA GLY A 455 5.99 -3.38 -32.21
C GLY A 455 4.89 -2.55 -32.85
N HIS A 456 3.97 -3.18 -33.57
CA HIS A 456 2.79 -2.54 -34.14
C HIS A 456 1.90 -1.94 -33.05
N PHE A 457 1.47 -2.74 -32.08
CA PHE A 457 0.58 -2.31 -30.98
C PHE A 457 1.20 -1.23 -30.11
N VAL A 458 2.49 -1.38 -29.78
CA VAL A 458 3.21 -0.35 -29.04
C VAL A 458 3.20 0.97 -29.80
N SER A 459 3.38 0.93 -31.13
CA SER A 459 3.37 2.15 -31.94
C SER A 459 1.99 2.80 -32.01
N GLU A 460 0.92 2.01 -32.07
CA GLU A 460 -0.46 2.51 -32.06
C GLU A 460 -0.86 3.13 -30.72
N LEU A 461 -0.46 2.50 -29.60
CA LEU A 461 -0.67 3.04 -28.26
C LEU A 461 0.11 4.34 -28.04
N VAL A 462 1.36 4.41 -28.50
CA VAL A 462 2.20 5.62 -28.40
C VAL A 462 1.69 6.76 -29.29
N ALA A 463 1.09 6.46 -30.44
CA ALA A 463 0.62 7.48 -31.38
C ALA A 463 -0.58 8.30 -30.88
N ASP A 464 -1.25 7.86 -29.82
CA ASP A 464 -2.40 8.56 -29.25
C ASP A 464 -1.99 9.62 -28.23
N ALA A 465 -2.27 10.88 -28.57
CA ALA A 465 -2.00 12.00 -27.71
C ALA A 465 -3.04 12.21 -26.59
N ASN A 466 -4.20 11.52 -26.64
CA ASN A 466 -5.30 11.74 -25.70
C ASN A 466 -5.17 10.91 -24.42
N THR A 467 -4.44 9.80 -24.48
CA THR A 467 -4.27 8.88 -23.34
C THR A 467 -2.82 8.90 -22.88
N PRO A 468 -2.53 9.23 -21.61
CA PRO A 468 -1.20 9.07 -21.05
C PRO A 468 -0.67 7.65 -21.28
N ALA A 469 0.56 7.50 -21.77
CA ALA A 469 1.10 6.21 -22.13
C ALA A 469 1.13 5.20 -20.96
N ASN A 470 1.25 5.70 -19.73
CA ASN A 470 1.18 4.88 -18.51
C ASN A 470 -0.21 4.35 -18.15
N LYS A 471 -1.28 4.81 -18.83
CA LYS A 471 -2.64 4.21 -18.82
C LYS A 471 -2.83 3.16 -19.93
N SER A 472 -1.74 2.75 -20.58
CA SER A 472 -1.79 1.79 -21.68
C SER A 472 -1.08 0.48 -21.34
N ALA A 473 -1.59 -0.61 -21.90
CA ALA A 473 -0.96 -1.92 -21.77
C ALA A 473 -1.19 -2.83 -22.97
N VAL A 474 -0.35 -3.85 -23.07
CA VAL A 474 -0.48 -4.96 -24.02
C VAL A 474 -0.63 -6.26 -23.23
N ILE A 475 -1.66 -7.04 -23.54
CA ILE A 475 -1.84 -8.40 -23.02
C ILE A 475 -1.62 -9.38 -24.17
N LEU A 476 -0.66 -10.30 -24.00
CA LEU A 476 -0.35 -11.33 -24.98
C LEU A 476 -0.62 -12.73 -24.41
N LEU A 477 -1.38 -13.54 -25.16
CA LEU A 477 -1.63 -14.96 -24.89
C LEU A 477 -1.07 -15.81 -26.04
N THR A 478 -0.12 -16.70 -25.76
CA THR A 478 0.60 -17.40 -26.84
C THR A 478 0.99 -18.84 -26.48
N HIS A 479 1.01 -19.71 -27.50
CA HIS A 479 1.46 -21.12 -27.41
C HIS A 479 2.93 -21.31 -27.84
N ALA A 480 3.50 -20.30 -28.51
CA ALA A 480 4.82 -20.37 -29.11
C ALA A 480 5.70 -19.21 -28.67
N HIS A 481 7.01 -19.45 -28.55
CA HIS A 481 7.94 -18.33 -28.47
C HIS A 481 7.97 -17.61 -29.83
N PRO A 482 7.93 -16.26 -29.87
CA PRO A 482 7.91 -15.54 -31.14
C PRO A 482 9.11 -15.91 -32.01
N ALA A 483 8.89 -16.12 -33.31
CA ALA A 483 9.92 -16.53 -34.27
C ALA A 483 11.10 -15.54 -34.38
N SER A 484 10.90 -14.26 -34.00
CA SER A 484 11.93 -13.21 -33.89
C SER A 484 12.02 -12.68 -32.44
N LEU A 485 12.34 -13.58 -31.49
CA LEU A 485 12.37 -13.25 -30.06
C LEU A 485 13.23 -12.01 -29.72
N SER A 486 14.37 -11.83 -30.39
CA SER A 486 15.24 -10.66 -30.19
C SER A 486 14.60 -9.33 -30.61
N GLU A 487 13.76 -9.33 -31.64
CA GLU A 487 13.03 -8.14 -32.08
C GLU A 487 11.86 -7.83 -31.15
N GLN A 488 11.12 -8.85 -30.74
CA GLN A 488 10.03 -8.70 -29.77
C GLN A 488 10.54 -8.16 -28.43
N ILE A 489 11.68 -8.67 -27.94
CA ILE A 489 12.35 -8.14 -26.75
C ILE A 489 12.62 -6.64 -26.93
N ARG A 490 13.15 -6.20 -28.08
CA ARG A 490 13.41 -4.77 -28.36
C ARG A 490 12.13 -3.93 -28.30
N HIS A 491 11.01 -4.44 -28.82
CA HIS A 491 9.72 -3.75 -28.75
C HIS A 491 9.18 -3.67 -27.32
N ILE A 492 9.39 -4.70 -26.50
CA ILE A 492 9.02 -4.69 -25.08
C ILE A 492 9.87 -3.69 -24.30
N TRP A 493 11.19 -3.62 -24.57
CA TRP A 493 12.04 -2.59 -23.98
C TRP A 493 11.55 -1.18 -24.33
N ARG A 494 11.21 -0.94 -25.62
CA ARG A 494 10.60 0.32 -26.05
C ARG A 494 9.28 0.58 -25.32
N ALA A 495 8.41 -0.41 -25.17
CA ALA A 495 7.15 -0.26 -24.44
C ALA A 495 7.42 0.22 -23.00
N GLY A 496 8.40 -0.37 -22.32
CA GLY A 496 8.82 0.05 -20.99
C GLY A 496 9.38 1.48 -20.94
N ASP A 497 10.18 1.89 -21.93
CA ASP A 497 10.68 3.27 -22.07
C ASP A 497 9.54 4.28 -22.30
N GLU A 498 8.47 3.86 -22.96
CA GLU A 498 7.25 4.63 -23.19
C GLU A 498 6.20 4.46 -22.07
N HIS A 499 6.55 3.79 -20.96
CA HIS A 499 5.68 3.52 -19.82
C HIS A 499 4.44 2.63 -20.09
N ILE A 500 4.43 1.86 -21.18
CA ILE A 500 3.39 0.88 -21.51
C ILE A 500 3.71 -0.45 -20.83
N ARG A 501 2.76 -1.01 -20.08
CA ARG A 501 2.94 -2.35 -19.49
C ARG A 501 2.72 -3.44 -20.52
N VAL A 502 3.54 -4.49 -20.49
CA VAL A 502 3.35 -5.68 -21.32
C VAL A 502 3.15 -6.89 -20.42
N HIS A 503 2.03 -7.58 -20.55
CA HIS A 503 1.73 -8.82 -19.83
C HIS A 503 1.72 -9.98 -20.83
N ILE A 504 2.37 -11.09 -20.47
CA ILE A 504 2.43 -12.27 -21.34
C ILE A 504 2.11 -13.54 -20.55
N GLY A 505 1.10 -14.28 -21.05
CA GLY A 505 0.72 -15.62 -20.61
C GLY A 505 1.07 -16.66 -21.66
N PHE A 506 1.82 -17.69 -21.26
CA PHE A 506 2.25 -18.79 -22.15
C PHE A 506 1.59 -20.10 -21.77
N ILE A 507 1.05 -20.86 -22.72
CA ILE A 507 0.62 -22.25 -22.47
C ILE A 507 1.77 -23.21 -22.82
N LEU A 508 2.18 -24.04 -21.87
CA LEU A 508 3.27 -25.03 -22.05
C LEU A 508 2.78 -26.30 -22.80
N PRO A 509 3.64 -27.04 -23.55
CA PRO A 509 5.02 -26.74 -23.92
C PRO A 509 5.23 -26.54 -25.44
N SER A 510 6.04 -25.55 -25.83
CA SER A 510 6.68 -25.54 -27.15
C SER A 510 7.68 -26.70 -27.27
N PRO A 511 7.87 -27.30 -28.46
CA PRO A 511 8.84 -28.38 -28.68
C PRO A 511 10.28 -27.93 -28.40
N PRO A 512 11.20 -28.86 -28.03
CA PRO A 512 12.57 -28.52 -27.71
C PRO A 512 13.31 -27.87 -28.89
N SER A 513 13.99 -26.77 -28.59
CA SER A 513 14.79 -26.01 -29.56
C SER A 513 16.04 -26.76 -30.02
N PRO A 514 16.51 -26.52 -31.26
CA PRO A 514 17.82 -27.00 -31.72
C PRO A 514 19.03 -26.41 -30.96
N ASP A 515 18.89 -25.26 -30.28
CA ASP A 515 19.92 -24.69 -29.39
C ASP A 515 19.31 -24.28 -28.03
N PRO A 516 19.27 -25.21 -27.05
CA PRO A 516 18.62 -24.98 -25.76
C PRO A 516 19.26 -23.87 -24.92
N ALA A 517 20.57 -23.63 -25.08
CA ALA A 517 21.30 -22.66 -24.25
C ALA A 517 21.03 -21.22 -24.72
N LEU A 518 21.04 -21.00 -26.04
CA LEU A 518 20.71 -19.70 -26.62
C LEU A 518 19.25 -19.31 -26.35
N ASP A 519 18.33 -20.27 -26.39
CA ASP A 519 16.93 -20.01 -26.10
C ASP A 519 16.67 -19.80 -24.60
N ALA A 520 17.40 -20.47 -23.71
CA ALA A 520 17.35 -20.18 -22.28
C ALA A 520 17.77 -18.73 -21.97
N GLN A 521 18.86 -18.24 -22.59
CA GLN A 521 19.29 -16.85 -22.41
C GLN A 521 18.25 -15.86 -22.94
N ARG A 522 17.72 -16.08 -24.15
CA ARG A 522 16.71 -15.17 -24.72
C ARG A 522 15.40 -15.19 -23.94
N LEU A 523 15.03 -16.32 -23.35
CA LEU A 523 13.87 -16.43 -22.47
C LEU A 523 14.08 -15.66 -21.16
N ALA A 524 15.30 -15.69 -20.61
CA ALA A 524 15.67 -14.84 -19.48
C ALA A 524 15.57 -13.35 -19.85
N ASP A 525 16.13 -12.94 -21.01
CA ASP A 525 16.06 -11.56 -21.50
C ASP A 525 14.62 -11.10 -21.73
N LEU A 526 13.75 -11.97 -22.25
CA LEU A 526 12.32 -11.71 -22.41
C LEU A 526 11.63 -11.46 -21.06
N ARG A 527 11.84 -12.34 -20.08
CA ARG A 527 11.27 -12.19 -18.73
C ARG A 527 11.72 -10.88 -18.10
N THR A 528 13.02 -10.56 -18.18
CA THR A 528 13.56 -9.30 -17.67
C THR A 528 12.95 -8.09 -18.38
N ALA A 529 12.79 -8.13 -19.70
CA ALA A 529 12.17 -7.05 -20.46
C ALA A 529 10.72 -6.80 -20.01
N ILE A 530 9.92 -7.86 -19.84
CA ILE A 530 8.52 -7.79 -19.39
C ILE A 530 8.42 -7.26 -17.95
N LEU A 531 9.22 -7.81 -17.04
CA LEU A 531 9.21 -7.38 -15.65
C LEU A 531 9.67 -5.92 -15.51
N ARG A 532 10.58 -5.45 -16.37
CA ARG A 532 10.96 -4.03 -16.43
C ARG A 532 9.80 -3.12 -16.79
N THR A 533 8.87 -3.54 -17.64
CA THR A 533 7.68 -2.71 -17.92
C THR A 533 6.74 -2.64 -16.70
N GLY A 534 6.99 -3.38 -15.63
CA GLY A 534 6.05 -3.59 -14.52
C GLY A 534 4.96 -4.62 -14.84
N GLY A 535 5.08 -5.33 -15.97
CA GLY A 535 4.11 -6.30 -16.44
C GLY A 535 4.21 -7.66 -15.74
N THR A 536 3.46 -8.62 -16.27
CA THR A 536 3.38 -9.99 -15.73
C THR A 536 3.89 -10.98 -16.76
N TYR A 537 4.81 -11.85 -16.36
CA TYR A 537 5.18 -13.03 -17.13
C TYR A 537 4.66 -14.27 -16.41
N ALA A 538 3.78 -15.04 -17.04
CA ALA A 538 3.22 -16.24 -16.45
C ALA A 538 3.21 -17.42 -17.43
N ALA A 539 3.53 -18.61 -16.93
CA ALA A 539 3.22 -19.87 -17.58
C ALA A 539 1.89 -20.40 -17.05
N LEU A 540 0.95 -20.62 -17.96
CA LEU A 540 -0.36 -21.20 -17.71
C LEU A 540 -0.23 -22.72 -17.84
N HIS A 541 -0.66 -23.45 -16.81
CA HIS A 541 -0.57 -24.91 -16.80
C HIS A 541 -1.50 -25.56 -17.84
N ASN A 542 -2.55 -24.85 -18.26
CA ASN A 542 -3.44 -25.22 -19.36
C ASN A 542 -4.30 -24.01 -19.79
N SER A 543 -5.06 -24.16 -20.88
CA SER A 543 -5.89 -23.07 -21.45
C SER A 543 -7.06 -22.62 -20.56
N SER A 544 -7.51 -23.41 -19.58
CA SER A 544 -8.56 -22.96 -18.65
C SER A 544 -8.06 -21.89 -17.67
N GLN A 545 -6.74 -21.70 -17.57
CA GLN A 545 -6.10 -20.75 -16.66
C GLN A 545 -5.93 -19.34 -17.23
N VAL A 546 -6.52 -19.04 -18.40
CA VAL A 546 -6.54 -17.67 -18.95
C VAL A 546 -7.23 -16.71 -17.99
N GLY A 547 -8.36 -17.10 -17.40
CA GLY A 547 -9.05 -16.28 -16.39
C GLY A 547 -8.15 -15.99 -15.19
N SER A 548 -7.49 -17.01 -14.64
CA SER A 548 -6.53 -16.84 -13.55
C SER A 548 -5.40 -15.87 -13.93
N PHE A 549 -4.85 -15.99 -15.14
CA PHE A 549 -3.80 -15.08 -15.61
C PHE A 549 -4.29 -13.63 -15.69
N LEU A 550 -5.48 -13.39 -16.25
CA LEU A 550 -6.06 -12.05 -16.32
C LEU A 550 -6.34 -11.47 -14.94
N HIS A 551 -6.86 -12.27 -14.01
CA HIS A 551 -7.06 -11.84 -12.64
C HIS A 551 -5.74 -11.45 -11.97
N ALA A 552 -4.65 -12.21 -12.19
CA ALA A 552 -3.32 -11.85 -11.73
C ALA A 552 -2.79 -10.55 -12.36
N VAL A 553 -3.05 -10.33 -13.66
CA VAL A 553 -2.71 -9.08 -14.37
C VAL A 553 -3.43 -7.88 -13.77
N VAL A 554 -4.75 -7.97 -13.59
CA VAL A 554 -5.57 -6.90 -12.99
C VAL A 554 -5.14 -6.65 -11.54
N SER A 555 -4.90 -7.71 -10.76
CA SER A 555 -4.46 -7.61 -9.36
C SER A 555 -3.11 -6.92 -9.22
N ARG A 556 -2.12 -7.27 -10.06
CA ARG A 556 -0.80 -6.59 -10.09
C ARG A 556 -0.88 -5.17 -10.66
N GLY A 557 -1.97 -4.84 -11.33
CA GLY A 557 -2.21 -3.56 -12.02
C GLY A 557 -1.99 -3.71 -13.51
N LEU A 558 -3.08 -3.51 -14.25
CA LEU A 558 -3.11 -3.67 -15.70
C LEU A 558 -2.22 -2.65 -16.42
N THR A 559 -2.07 -1.45 -15.88
CA THR A 559 -1.26 -0.37 -16.47
C THR A 559 -0.33 0.24 -15.42
N GLY A 560 0.63 1.05 -15.87
CA GLY A 560 1.52 1.82 -14.99
C GLY A 560 0.79 2.80 -14.06
N TYR A 561 -0.48 3.05 -14.35
CA TYR A 561 -1.37 3.94 -13.62
C TYR A 561 -2.07 3.27 -12.43
N ASP A 562 -2.19 1.93 -12.45
CA ASP A 562 -3.09 1.22 -11.53
C ASP A 562 -2.43 0.91 -10.19
N ASN A 563 -1.22 0.37 -10.19
CA ASN A 563 -0.56 -0.16 -8.99
C ASN A 563 0.94 0.06 -9.03
N GLY A 564 1.52 0.43 -7.88
CA GLY A 564 2.95 0.64 -7.73
C GLY A 564 3.77 -0.65 -7.56
N PRO A 565 5.11 -0.53 -7.58
CA PRO A 565 6.03 -1.66 -7.52
C PRO A 565 6.01 -2.44 -6.20
N ASP A 566 5.44 -1.86 -5.14
CA ASP A 566 5.29 -2.45 -3.81
C ASP A 566 4.02 -3.29 -3.64
N THR A 567 3.16 -3.35 -4.66
CA THR A 567 1.93 -4.14 -4.67
C THR A 567 2.27 -5.63 -4.65
N ALA A 568 1.69 -6.37 -3.70
CA ALA A 568 1.83 -7.81 -3.64
C ALA A 568 1.21 -8.49 -4.87
N THR A 569 1.88 -9.52 -5.39
CA THR A 569 1.38 -10.29 -6.53
C THR A 569 0.45 -11.39 -6.06
N LEU A 570 -0.80 -11.39 -6.53
CA LEU A 570 -1.75 -12.46 -6.26
C LEU A 570 -1.32 -13.75 -6.97
N LEU A 571 -1.13 -14.81 -6.20
CA LEU A 571 -0.86 -16.16 -6.69
C LEU A 571 -2.18 -16.92 -6.79
N LEU A 572 -2.46 -17.43 -7.98
CA LEU A 572 -3.63 -18.24 -8.27
C LEU A 572 -3.19 -19.65 -8.69
N PRO A 573 -3.92 -20.69 -8.28
CA PRO A 573 -3.59 -22.06 -8.67
C PRO A 573 -3.55 -22.23 -10.19
N GLY A 574 -2.61 -23.03 -10.69
CA GLY A 574 -2.49 -23.31 -12.14
C GLY A 574 -1.66 -22.30 -12.94
N LEU A 575 -1.00 -21.36 -12.24
CA LEU A 575 -0.05 -20.42 -12.81
C LEU A 575 1.35 -20.60 -12.20
N SER A 576 2.37 -20.42 -13.03
CA SER A 576 3.73 -20.13 -12.58
C SER A 576 4.09 -18.71 -13.00
N ILE A 577 4.32 -17.82 -12.04
CA ILE A 577 4.58 -16.40 -12.28
C ILE A 577 6.06 -16.12 -12.02
N ALA A 578 6.72 -15.43 -12.96
CA ALA A 578 8.07 -14.92 -12.74
C ALA A 578 8.03 -13.55 -12.06
N ASP A 579 8.95 -13.29 -11.14
CA ASP A 579 9.21 -11.96 -10.60
C ASP A 579 10.73 -11.72 -10.47
N TYR A 580 11.11 -10.49 -10.14
CA TYR A 580 12.50 -10.04 -10.06
C TYR A 580 12.82 -9.50 -8.67
N VAL A 581 13.91 -9.98 -8.09
CA VAL A 581 14.39 -9.58 -6.76
C VAL A 581 15.66 -8.74 -6.90
N SER A 582 15.75 -7.64 -6.16
CA SER A 582 16.91 -6.76 -6.11
C SER A 582 16.89 -5.90 -4.84
N PRO A 583 18.04 -5.42 -4.35
CA PRO A 583 18.10 -4.67 -3.09
C PRO A 583 17.14 -3.47 -2.99
N GLY A 584 16.80 -2.83 -4.12
CA GLY A 584 15.88 -1.68 -4.15
C GLY A 584 14.40 -2.03 -4.33
N LEU A 585 14.06 -3.31 -4.53
CA LEU A 585 12.69 -3.77 -4.78
C LEU A 585 12.21 -4.79 -3.73
N GLU A 586 12.98 -4.95 -2.66
CA GLU A 586 12.75 -6.01 -1.67
C GLU A 586 12.03 -5.56 -0.40
N PRO A 587 11.37 -6.51 0.29
CA PRO A 587 11.08 -7.86 -0.18
C PRO A 587 10.05 -7.86 -1.32
N ARG A 588 10.16 -8.84 -2.24
CA ARG A 588 9.09 -9.12 -3.20
C ARG A 588 7.99 -9.88 -2.46
N ARG A 589 6.75 -9.38 -2.54
CA ARG A 589 5.61 -9.94 -1.83
C ARG A 589 4.65 -10.60 -2.79
N LEU A 590 4.22 -11.79 -2.43
CA LEU A 590 3.19 -12.54 -3.14
C LEU A 590 2.15 -13.02 -2.12
N THR A 591 0.88 -13.00 -2.49
CA THR A 591 -0.22 -13.36 -1.58
C THR A 591 -1.11 -14.42 -2.19
N PHE A 592 -1.69 -15.26 -1.33
CA PHE A 592 -2.70 -16.23 -1.73
C PHE A 592 -3.61 -16.57 -0.55
N GLU A 593 -4.77 -17.11 -0.88
CA GLU A 593 -5.71 -17.66 0.10
C GLU A 593 -5.68 -19.19 0.02
N ALA A 594 -5.69 -19.85 1.17
CA ALA A 594 -5.85 -21.30 1.26
C ALA A 594 -7.16 -21.64 2.00
N GLN A 595 -7.83 -22.69 1.53
CA GLN A 595 -9.10 -23.15 2.08
C GLN A 595 -8.87 -24.30 3.06
N ALA A 596 -9.68 -24.36 4.13
CA ALA A 596 -9.51 -25.31 5.25
C ALA A 596 -9.49 -26.81 4.88
N LEU A 597 -9.92 -27.17 3.67
CA LEU A 597 -10.01 -28.57 3.23
C LEU A 597 -9.02 -28.93 2.12
N ARG A 598 -8.08 -28.06 1.77
CA ARG A 598 -7.10 -28.31 0.72
C ARG A 598 -5.71 -27.88 1.18
N ASN A 599 -4.72 -28.72 0.91
CA ASN A 599 -3.34 -28.31 1.13
C ASN A 599 -2.95 -27.34 0.01
N ALA A 600 -2.29 -26.24 0.38
CA ALA A 600 -1.67 -25.35 -0.61
C ALA A 600 -0.17 -25.66 -0.68
N VAL A 601 0.33 -25.87 -1.88
CA VAL A 601 1.74 -26.11 -2.16
C VAL A 601 2.28 -24.90 -2.91
N VAL A 602 3.12 -24.12 -2.24
CA VAL A 602 3.83 -22.99 -2.85
C VAL A 602 5.23 -23.43 -3.21
N SER A 603 5.59 -23.29 -4.49
CA SER A 603 6.93 -23.59 -4.98
C SER A 603 7.66 -22.32 -5.40
N VAL A 604 8.91 -22.14 -4.97
CA VAL A 604 9.77 -21.03 -5.41
C VAL A 604 11.08 -21.57 -5.98
N ALA A 605 11.43 -21.12 -7.18
CA ALA A 605 12.64 -21.53 -7.90
C ALA A 605 13.42 -20.32 -8.41
N PRO A 606 14.74 -20.19 -8.13
CA PRO A 606 15.56 -19.21 -8.81
C PRO A 606 15.65 -19.55 -10.31
N LEU A 607 15.44 -18.55 -11.17
CA LEU A 607 15.60 -18.68 -12.62
C LEU A 607 16.97 -18.16 -13.08
N THR A 608 17.51 -17.18 -12.36
CA THR A 608 18.85 -16.64 -12.61
C THR A 608 19.91 -17.52 -11.95
N GLU A 609 20.92 -17.94 -12.73
CA GLU A 609 22.02 -18.74 -12.23
C GLU A 609 22.79 -18.00 -11.11
N GLY A 610 23.03 -18.69 -10.00
CA GLY A 610 23.72 -18.13 -8.84
C GLY A 610 22.91 -17.14 -8.01
N LEU A 611 21.61 -16.95 -8.30
CA LEU A 611 20.71 -16.20 -7.45
C LEU A 611 20.44 -16.99 -6.16
N ALA A 612 20.73 -16.36 -5.02
CA ALA A 612 20.40 -16.87 -3.70
C ALA A 612 19.33 -15.99 -3.06
N ILE A 613 18.20 -16.60 -2.70
CA ILE A 613 17.06 -15.92 -2.09
C ILE A 613 16.71 -16.52 -0.73
N ARG A 614 16.24 -15.65 0.15
CA ARG A 614 15.54 -16.01 1.38
C ARG A 614 14.04 -15.94 1.10
N VAL A 615 13.31 -16.99 1.48
CA VAL A 615 11.88 -17.11 1.28
C VAL A 615 11.20 -17.30 2.63
N LEU A 616 10.25 -16.42 2.95
CA LEU A 616 9.45 -16.46 4.16
C LEU A 616 7.99 -16.69 3.78
N LEU A 617 7.35 -17.72 4.34
CA LEU A 617 5.92 -17.95 4.23
C LEU A 617 5.26 -17.60 5.57
N ARG A 618 4.40 -16.60 5.56
CA ARG A 618 3.73 -16.03 6.73
C ARG A 618 2.22 -16.26 6.64
N HIS A 619 1.60 -16.61 7.76
CA HIS A 619 0.16 -16.47 7.92
C HIS A 619 -0.15 -15.03 8.35
N VAL A 620 -0.91 -14.27 7.56
CA VAL A 620 -1.11 -12.82 7.79
C VAL A 620 -1.94 -12.57 9.06
N ARG A 621 -3.10 -13.20 9.22
CA ARG A 621 -3.96 -13.02 10.41
C ARG A 621 -3.30 -13.47 11.71
N LEU A 622 -2.57 -14.58 11.72
CA LEU A 622 -1.84 -15.02 12.91
C LEU A 622 -0.53 -14.26 13.12
N ASN A 623 -0.03 -13.58 12.09
CA ASN A 623 1.25 -12.90 12.05
C ASN A 623 2.41 -13.80 12.50
N THR A 624 2.41 -15.03 12.00
CA THR A 624 3.43 -16.04 12.29
C THR A 624 4.14 -16.44 11.00
N VAL A 625 5.46 -16.57 11.08
CA VAL A 625 6.23 -17.20 10.00
C VAL A 625 6.05 -18.70 10.16
N LEU A 626 5.38 -19.33 9.20
CA LEU A 626 5.15 -20.77 9.19
C LEU A 626 6.38 -21.51 8.68
N ARG A 627 7.04 -20.94 7.68
CA ARG A 627 8.22 -21.53 7.08
C ARG A 627 9.20 -20.48 6.59
N GLU A 628 10.47 -20.78 6.77
CA GLU A 628 11.57 -20.00 6.24
C GLU A 628 12.54 -20.96 5.55
N ALA A 629 13.04 -20.57 4.38
CA ALA A 629 14.07 -21.33 3.69
C ALA A 629 15.02 -20.43 2.92
N MET A 630 16.24 -20.94 2.74
CA MET A 630 17.22 -20.41 1.82
C MET A 630 17.19 -21.23 0.52
N VAL A 631 17.11 -20.56 -0.62
CA VAL A 631 16.97 -21.18 -1.94
C VAL A 631 18.07 -20.67 -2.86
N GLY A 632 18.69 -21.56 -3.64
CA GLY A 632 19.65 -21.20 -4.69
C GLY A 632 21.15 -21.24 -4.33
N GLU A 633 21.54 -21.37 -3.05
CA GLU A 633 22.95 -21.60 -2.69
C GLU A 633 23.36 -23.06 -2.96
N GLY A 634 23.92 -23.33 -4.14
CA GLY A 634 24.53 -24.62 -4.49
C GLY A 634 23.74 -25.52 -5.46
N GLY A 635 22.68 -25.01 -6.10
CA GLY A 635 21.95 -25.70 -7.16
C GLY A 635 20.47 -25.32 -7.25
N ASN A 636 19.72 -26.02 -8.12
CA ASN A 636 18.28 -25.86 -8.37
C ASN A 636 17.42 -26.38 -7.20
N ALA A 637 17.73 -26.01 -5.97
CA ALA A 637 16.83 -26.27 -4.85
C ALA A 637 15.56 -25.44 -5.06
N THR A 638 14.39 -26.07 -4.96
CA THR A 638 13.09 -25.40 -4.91
C THR A 638 12.65 -25.30 -3.46
N PHE A 639 12.18 -24.13 -3.04
CA PHE A 639 11.33 -24.07 -1.85
C PHE A 639 10.01 -24.75 -2.18
N ARG A 640 9.54 -25.62 -1.29
CA ARG A 640 8.18 -26.18 -1.33
C ARG A 640 7.58 -25.99 0.06
N GLY A 641 6.67 -25.04 0.18
CA GLY A 641 5.88 -24.80 1.39
C GLY A 641 4.54 -25.50 1.28
N GLU A 642 4.28 -26.48 2.14
CA GLU A 642 2.97 -27.11 2.29
C GLU A 642 2.25 -26.43 3.45
N VAL A 643 1.09 -25.86 3.17
CA VAL A 643 0.19 -25.29 4.17
C VAL A 643 -0.91 -26.33 4.39
N GLY A 644 -0.92 -26.95 5.57
CA GLY A 644 -1.89 -27.98 5.91
C GLY A 644 -3.13 -27.44 6.60
N ILE A 645 -4.15 -28.28 6.80
CA ILE A 645 -5.37 -27.94 7.55
C ILE A 645 -5.10 -27.36 8.95
N THR A 646 -4.00 -27.76 9.60
CA THR A 646 -3.60 -27.25 10.91
C THR A 646 -3.11 -25.81 10.87
N ASP A 647 -2.64 -25.36 9.70
CA ASP A 647 -2.15 -24.01 9.44
C ASP A 647 -3.26 -23.10 8.88
N VAL A 648 -4.45 -23.67 8.59
CA VAL A 648 -5.61 -23.01 7.98
C VAL A 648 -6.76 -23.02 8.99
N PRO A 649 -6.75 -22.14 10.00
CA PRO A 649 -7.73 -22.16 11.08
C PRO A 649 -9.14 -21.79 10.62
N ARG A 650 -9.30 -21.23 9.40
CA ARG A 650 -10.56 -20.70 8.85
C ARG A 650 -10.64 -20.91 7.34
N GLU A 651 -11.84 -20.85 6.79
CA GLU A 651 -12.10 -21.03 5.34
C GLU A 651 -11.44 -19.95 4.46
N ASP A 652 -11.04 -18.81 5.04
CA ASP A 652 -10.48 -17.62 4.40
C ASP A 652 -9.03 -17.32 4.84
N SER A 653 -8.22 -18.36 5.07
CA SER A 653 -6.87 -18.15 5.60
C SER A 653 -5.97 -17.49 4.55
N TRP A 654 -5.36 -16.37 4.95
CA TRP A 654 -4.57 -15.51 4.09
C TRP A 654 -3.06 -15.61 4.39
N PHE A 655 -2.28 -15.85 3.33
CA PHE A 655 -0.85 -16.07 3.39
C PHE A 655 -0.07 -15.07 2.54
N GLU A 656 1.11 -14.73 3.02
CA GLU A 656 2.06 -13.84 2.36
C GLU A 656 3.41 -14.55 2.24
N LEU A 657 3.96 -14.52 1.04
CA LEU A 657 5.28 -15.01 0.69
C LEU A 657 6.19 -13.81 0.46
N GLU A 658 7.24 -13.67 1.27
CA GLU A 658 8.26 -12.64 1.12
C GLU A 658 9.54 -13.26 0.55
N VAL A 659 10.07 -12.65 -0.52
CA VAL A 659 11.28 -13.11 -1.20
C VAL A 659 12.32 -11.98 -1.19
N GLU A 660 13.48 -12.25 -0.60
CA GLU A 660 14.58 -11.31 -0.41
C GLU A 660 15.89 -11.87 -1.00
N HIS A 661 16.78 -11.00 -1.47
CA HIS A 661 18.13 -11.39 -1.86
C HIS A 661 18.98 -11.66 -0.63
N ARG A 662 19.99 -12.52 -0.78
CA ARG A 662 21.05 -12.66 0.21
C ARG A 662 22.28 -11.86 -0.19
N GLY A 663 22.83 -11.10 0.76
CA GLY A 663 24.00 -10.24 0.56
C GLY A 663 25.19 -10.96 -0.10
N GLY A 664 25.70 -10.38 -1.19
CA GLY A 664 26.97 -10.74 -1.82
C GLY A 664 26.92 -11.02 -3.33
N LYS A 665 25.83 -11.62 -3.86
CA LYS A 665 25.62 -11.82 -5.31
C LYS A 665 24.14 -11.93 -5.71
N GLY A 666 23.75 -11.07 -6.66
CA GLY A 666 22.66 -11.30 -7.61
C GLY A 666 21.33 -10.61 -7.30
N SER A 667 21.00 -9.59 -8.09
CA SER A 667 19.61 -9.35 -8.48
C SER A 667 19.26 -10.37 -9.56
N GLY A 668 18.02 -10.86 -9.61
CA GLY A 668 17.67 -11.89 -10.58
C GLY A 668 16.20 -12.25 -10.61
N CYS A 669 15.84 -13.05 -11.61
CA CYS A 669 14.50 -13.61 -11.75
C CYS A 669 14.34 -14.86 -10.89
N PHE A 670 13.15 -15.04 -10.34
CA PHE A 670 12.68 -16.27 -9.73
C PHE A 670 11.26 -16.55 -10.22
N GLU A 671 10.83 -17.79 -10.10
CA GLU A 671 9.47 -18.24 -10.42
C GLU A 671 8.78 -18.70 -9.15
N VAL A 672 7.48 -18.41 -9.05
CA VAL A 672 6.60 -18.90 -7.99
C VAL A 672 5.39 -19.56 -8.61
N SER A 673 5.03 -20.74 -8.10
CA SER A 673 3.77 -21.41 -8.45
C SER A 673 2.99 -21.80 -7.20
N LEU A 674 1.66 -21.86 -7.37
CA LEU A 674 0.73 -22.33 -6.35
C LEU A 674 -0.06 -23.52 -6.92
N GLU A 675 -0.11 -24.60 -6.16
CA GLU A 675 -0.93 -25.78 -6.44
C GLU A 675 -1.83 -26.07 -5.23
N MET A 676 -3.06 -26.53 -5.50
CA MET A 676 -4.00 -26.95 -4.46
C MET A 676 -4.15 -28.48 -4.53
N GLU A 677 -3.72 -29.17 -3.49
CA GLU A 677 -3.87 -30.62 -3.36
C GLU A 677 -5.15 -30.93 -2.56
N GLY A 678 -5.91 -31.94 -3.02
CA GLY A 678 -7.22 -32.33 -2.47
C GLY A 678 -7.22 -33.68 -1.77
#